data_AF-A0A160DY98-F1
#
_entry.id   AF-A0A160DY98-F1
#
_cell.length_a   1.000
_cell.length_b   1.000
_cell.length_c   1.000
_cell.angle_alpha   90.00
_cell.angle_beta   90.00
_cell.angle_gamma   90.00
#
_symmetry.space_group_name_H-M   'P 1'
#
loop_
_entity.id
_entity.type
_entity.pdbx_description
1 polymer ?
#
loop_
_entity_poly.entity_id
_entity_poly.type
_entity_poly.pdbx_seq_one_letter_code
_entity_poly.pdbx_strand_id
1 'polypeptide(L)'
;MLVERSSTLSHLLRRTLNAAGLPPRAELASYLDAHDHLRKSVGANQAYSLAVIGAPPRSSREFLALLDYLGRNPTAPSAVILAHEASAEAGSWARTCRNGRLLLWSNFARLPAVIGELHPVGVSTAPVDVPAPVRDGQLRILFVDDSHSVRHAYRQLLERNGFAVDTAGSVAEALARTAAARHDLAIVDYFLPDGTGDELCRRLAAQPAAPLLAVITGTYRDDIIQRCLAAGAGECLFKTETKDLFLARVRRLARQIELERSADAERERLEGILGSVGDGVFGLDGEGRIGFVNPTALELLGHADDGPLLGTPIDRYVGGYGATARLLRETLAAGTPARGLEAVFLRADGTPLAVEYTLLPLHDPRQRNGAAVIFRDASGQHDVQRLHWELTHDHLTGLLNGRRFNELLAGELERLAEQGGYSALLYIDIDRFNQVIDAGGQPAADRMLVELAEALRQQLAEGDQAARLEGDRLAVLLSRIELDQLHAQAESYRALVRQRRYQAGGHWRAATASLGVAILGPGTPSVEHALEQARLACKTAKQRGRDQTEINSGQRDARVARELEAGWTERIRAALEHDRLVLLAQAIVPIGALPEDERDVVERQGWRINGGSHGDREYFFEVLTRMVGKGGQLITPSVFVPMAERVGLMPRFDLWVFRHLLGQIVRLPLPAVPVTFTVNLSGVTLDDAATLQAIEECVVASGVPPRRLMIEITETSELVSLRLARRFIGRMRALGCRFALDDFGIGFSSFSHLRDLDVDFVKIDGSFVEAMTTSDMDRKMIVSISQLAHSLGLQVIGEHVESFGSIQALRAAGVDYAQGHWIGEPRLLHKLDLTALLAPGQRPALEAAAAVDDVQR
;
A
#
# COMPACT_ATOMS: atom_id res chain seq x y z
N MET A 1 -15.03 4.88 82.91
CA MET A 1 -15.87 3.68 83.10
C MET A 1 -16.93 3.69 82.00
N LEU A 2 -17.14 2.57 81.32
CA LEU A 2 -18.17 2.41 80.28
C LEU A 2 -19.23 1.43 80.78
N VAL A 3 -20.51 1.80 80.71
CA VAL A 3 -21.63 0.95 81.12
C VAL A 3 -22.64 0.93 79.98
N GLU A 4 -22.66 -0.15 79.21
CA GLU A 4 -23.58 -0.32 78.09
C GLU A 4 -23.94 -1.79 77.95
N ARG A 5 -25.24 -2.09 77.88
CA ARG A 5 -25.77 -3.46 77.82
C ARG A 5 -25.75 -4.00 76.39
N SER A 6 -25.86 -3.14 75.39
CA SER A 6 -25.81 -3.52 73.97
C SER A 6 -24.36 -3.69 73.52
N SER A 7 -23.99 -4.89 73.07
CA SER A 7 -22.65 -5.18 72.55
C SER A 7 -22.27 -4.28 71.36
N THR A 8 -23.23 -3.98 70.48
CA THR A 8 -23.05 -3.11 69.31
C THR A 8 -22.77 -1.66 69.73
N LEU A 9 -23.56 -1.12 70.67
CA LEU A 9 -23.40 0.25 71.16
C LEU A 9 -22.12 0.39 72.01
N SER A 10 -21.79 -0.64 72.79
CA SER A 10 -20.56 -0.70 73.57
C SER A 10 -19.31 -0.69 72.67
N HIS A 11 -19.32 -1.45 71.57
CA HIS A 11 -18.24 -1.44 70.59
C HIS A 11 -18.06 -0.07 69.92
N LEU A 12 -19.16 0.58 69.53
CA LEU A 12 -19.14 1.94 68.97
C LEU A 12 -18.55 2.93 69.97
N LEU A 13 -18.99 2.87 71.24
CA LEU A 13 -18.51 3.73 72.32
C LEU A 13 -17.03 3.54 72.59
N ARG A 14 -16.57 2.29 72.66
CA ARG A 14 -15.16 1.96 72.85
C ARG A 14 -14.30 2.55 71.74
N ARG A 15 -14.73 2.45 70.48
CA ARG A 15 -14.02 3.03 69.33
C ARG A 15 -13.93 4.55 69.41
N THR A 16 -15.04 5.22 69.74
CA THR A 16 -15.07 6.69 69.86
C THR A 16 -14.25 7.19 71.04
N LEU A 17 -14.30 6.51 72.18
CA LEU A 17 -13.53 6.84 73.37
C LEU A 17 -12.02 6.63 73.16
N ASN A 18 -11.63 5.55 72.49
CA ASN A 18 -10.24 5.33 72.09
C ASN A 18 -9.74 6.43 71.15
N ALA A 19 -10.55 6.84 70.16
CA ALA A 19 -10.20 7.92 69.24
C ALA A 19 -10.07 9.27 69.94
N ALA A 20 -10.80 9.50 71.05
CA ALA A 20 -10.69 10.68 71.89
C ALA A 20 -9.57 10.61 72.94
N GLY A 21 -8.74 9.56 72.93
CA GLY A 21 -7.64 9.38 73.89
C GLY A 21 -8.07 8.97 75.30
N LEU A 22 -9.30 8.50 75.48
CA LEU A 22 -9.88 8.12 76.77
C LEU A 22 -10.32 6.64 76.78
N PRO A 23 -9.39 5.67 76.71
CA PRO A 23 -9.74 4.26 76.64
C PRO A 23 -10.50 3.80 77.90
N PRO A 24 -11.57 2.99 77.77
CA PRO A 24 -12.34 2.53 78.91
C PRO A 24 -11.48 1.60 79.79
N ARG A 25 -11.24 2.02 81.04
CA ARG A 25 -10.52 1.21 82.05
C ARG A 25 -11.37 0.13 82.71
N ALA A 26 -12.69 0.21 82.59
CA ALA A 26 -13.64 -0.80 83.03
C ALA A 26 -14.90 -0.71 82.17
N GLU A 27 -15.36 -1.86 81.69
CA GLU A 27 -16.58 -2.03 80.92
C GLU A 27 -17.52 -2.94 81.73
N LEU A 28 -18.68 -2.41 82.11
CA LEU A 28 -19.61 -3.12 83.00
C LEU A 28 -20.94 -3.35 82.28
N ALA A 29 -21.43 -4.58 82.36
CA ALA A 29 -22.64 -5.00 81.66
C ALA A 29 -23.93 -4.74 82.45
N SER A 30 -23.84 -4.31 83.73
CA SER A 30 -25.01 -4.01 84.56
C SER A 30 -24.85 -2.71 85.36
N TYR A 31 -25.97 -2.04 85.65
CA TYR A 31 -25.99 -0.80 86.43
C TYR A 31 -25.72 -1.06 87.92
N LEU A 32 -26.10 -2.23 88.43
CA LEU A 32 -25.83 -2.62 89.82
C LEU A 32 -24.34 -2.83 90.03
N ASP A 33 -23.68 -3.54 89.11
CA ASP A 33 -22.22 -3.71 89.15
C ASP A 33 -21.51 -2.37 89.02
N ALA A 34 -21.99 -1.46 88.16
CA ALA A 34 -21.44 -0.12 88.04
C ALA A 34 -21.57 0.70 89.32
N HIS A 35 -22.72 0.62 90.00
CA HIS A 35 -22.95 1.30 91.27
C HIS A 35 -22.05 0.74 92.39
N ASP A 36 -21.96 -0.59 92.51
CA ASP A 36 -21.11 -1.24 93.51
C ASP A 36 -19.61 -1.04 93.23
N HIS A 37 -19.22 -1.04 91.96
CA HIS A 37 -17.85 -0.78 91.52
C HIS A 37 -17.43 0.65 91.87
N LEU A 38 -18.30 1.63 91.63
CA LEU A 38 -18.04 3.02 92.04
C LEU A 38 -17.94 3.14 93.56
N ARG A 39 -18.83 2.50 94.34
CA ARG A 39 -18.77 2.54 95.80
C ARG A 39 -17.51 1.91 96.38
N LYS A 40 -17.03 0.79 95.81
CA LYS A 40 -15.79 0.12 96.22
C LYS A 40 -14.54 0.88 95.80
N SER A 41 -14.62 1.67 94.72
CA SER A 41 -13.51 2.50 94.24
C SER A 41 -13.26 3.76 95.09
N VAL A 42 -14.21 4.16 95.95
CA VAL A 42 -14.03 5.26 96.90
C VAL A 42 -13.16 4.78 98.07
N GLY A 43 -11.84 4.91 97.91
CA GLY A 43 -10.83 4.57 98.93
C GLY A 43 -9.63 3.81 98.37
N ALA A 44 -9.79 3.12 97.23
CA ALA A 44 -8.68 2.62 96.43
C ALA A 44 -8.23 3.74 95.47
N ASN A 45 -6.93 3.87 95.21
CA ASN A 45 -6.32 4.94 94.41
C ASN A 45 -6.67 4.89 92.89
N GLN A 46 -7.90 4.50 92.54
CA GLN A 46 -8.45 4.35 91.20
C GLN A 46 -9.74 5.16 91.05
N ALA A 47 -9.62 6.49 91.02
CA ALA A 47 -10.73 7.36 90.64
C ALA A 47 -10.89 7.39 89.11
N TYR A 48 -12.04 6.98 88.59
CA TYR A 48 -12.40 7.28 87.20
C TYR A 48 -12.62 8.78 87.06
N SER A 49 -12.16 9.39 85.97
CA SER A 49 -12.43 10.80 85.69
C SER A 49 -13.70 11.02 84.87
N LEU A 50 -14.12 10.00 84.09
CA LEU A 50 -15.32 10.03 83.25
C LEU A 50 -16.05 8.67 83.28
N ALA A 51 -17.37 8.71 83.38
CA ALA A 51 -18.28 7.60 83.19
C ALA A 51 -19.18 7.84 81.97
N VAL A 52 -19.27 6.88 81.05
CA VAL A 52 -20.20 6.93 79.91
C VAL A 52 -21.18 5.77 80.05
N ILE A 53 -22.47 6.09 80.15
CA ILE A 53 -23.50 5.15 80.57
C ILE A 53 -24.65 5.19 79.56
N GLY A 54 -24.93 4.05 78.91
CA GLY A 54 -26.14 3.87 78.12
C GLY A 54 -27.37 3.76 79.02
N ALA A 55 -28.35 4.63 78.82
CA ALA A 55 -29.62 4.59 79.51
C ALA A 55 -30.50 3.46 78.96
N PRO A 56 -31.22 2.73 79.83
CA PRO A 56 -32.16 1.73 79.37
C PRO A 56 -33.39 2.41 78.74
N PRO A 57 -34.13 1.73 77.84
CA PRO A 57 -35.36 2.26 77.24
C PRO A 57 -36.45 2.59 78.27
N ARG A 58 -36.43 1.91 79.43
CA ARG A 58 -37.27 2.22 80.59
C ARG A 58 -36.40 2.28 81.84
N SER A 59 -36.55 3.34 82.63
CA SER A 59 -35.79 3.57 83.86
C SER A 59 -35.97 2.41 84.84
N SER A 60 -34.90 1.66 85.11
CA SER A 60 -34.91 0.57 86.10
C SER A 60 -34.49 1.10 87.47
N ARG A 61 -34.82 0.38 88.55
CA ARG A 61 -34.47 0.78 89.92
C ARG A 61 -32.95 0.87 90.11
N GLU A 62 -32.20 0.00 89.46
CA GLU A 62 -30.73 -0.03 89.49
C GLU A 62 -30.12 1.16 88.72
N PHE A 63 -30.71 1.53 87.58
CA PHE A 63 -30.30 2.71 86.82
C PHE A 63 -30.53 4.00 87.61
N LEU A 64 -31.69 4.13 88.27
CA LEU A 64 -31.99 5.29 89.10
C LEU A 64 -31.08 5.39 90.33
N ALA A 65 -30.73 4.26 90.96
CA ALA A 65 -29.77 4.24 92.06
C ALA A 65 -28.36 4.70 91.61
N LEU A 66 -27.94 4.30 90.40
CA LEU A 66 -26.68 4.76 89.81
C LEU A 66 -26.70 6.27 89.50
N LEU A 67 -27.79 6.79 88.94
CA LEU A 67 -27.95 8.23 88.71
C LEU A 67 -27.94 9.04 90.01
N ASP A 68 -28.63 8.57 91.05
CA ASP A 68 -28.64 9.23 92.36
C ASP A 68 -27.24 9.27 92.99
N TYR A 69 -26.49 8.17 92.90
CA TYR A 69 -25.09 8.11 93.34
C TYR A 69 -24.20 9.14 92.62
N LEU A 70 -24.30 9.22 91.28
CA LEU A 70 -23.54 10.17 90.46
C LEU A 70 -23.96 11.63 90.70
N GLY A 71 -25.22 11.86 91.09
CA GLY A 71 -25.76 13.20 91.34
C GLY A 71 -25.40 13.76 92.71
N ARG A 72 -25.32 12.92 93.75
CA ARG A 72 -25.17 13.36 95.14
C ARG A 72 -23.77 13.23 95.72
N ASN A 73 -22.93 12.34 95.19
CA ASN A 73 -21.59 12.12 95.75
C ASN A 73 -20.56 13.07 95.11
N PRO A 74 -19.89 13.94 95.89
CA PRO A 74 -18.91 14.88 95.38
C PRO A 74 -17.67 14.21 94.75
N THR A 75 -17.41 12.96 95.13
CA THR A 75 -16.26 12.15 94.67
C THR A 75 -16.58 11.29 93.45
N ALA A 76 -17.79 11.39 92.88
CA ALA A 76 -18.18 10.66 91.68
C ALA A 76 -17.52 11.22 90.40
N PRO A 77 -17.25 10.37 89.39
CA PRO A 77 -16.74 10.83 88.09
C PRO A 77 -17.74 11.75 87.37
N SER A 78 -17.24 12.62 86.50
CA SER A 78 -18.09 13.27 85.48
C SER A 78 -18.80 12.21 84.65
N ALA A 79 -20.05 12.44 84.25
CA ALA A 79 -20.86 11.39 83.63
C ALA A 79 -21.61 11.86 82.38
N VAL A 80 -21.57 11.04 81.32
CA VAL A 80 -22.40 11.20 80.12
C VAL A 80 -23.41 10.06 80.06
N ILE A 81 -24.69 10.40 80.04
CA ILE A 81 -25.78 9.46 79.85
C ILE A 81 -26.19 9.46 78.38
N LEU A 82 -26.21 8.30 77.75
CA LEU A 82 -26.61 8.10 76.35
C LEU A 82 -27.98 7.43 76.29
N ALA A 83 -29.00 8.15 75.87
CA ALA A 83 -30.37 7.64 75.82
C ALA A 83 -30.92 7.65 74.39
N HIS A 84 -31.81 6.71 74.07
CA HIS A 84 -32.53 6.78 72.78
C HIS A 84 -33.56 7.91 72.78
N GLU A 85 -34.13 8.21 73.96
CA GLU A 85 -35.11 9.27 74.18
C GLU A 85 -34.84 9.99 75.52
N ALA A 86 -35.27 11.25 75.63
CA ALA A 86 -35.09 12.02 76.87
C ALA A 86 -36.15 11.61 77.90
N SER A 87 -35.84 10.63 78.74
CA SER A 87 -36.71 10.29 79.87
C SER A 87 -36.75 11.44 80.88
N ALA A 88 -37.88 11.59 81.57
CA ALA A 88 -38.05 12.62 82.60
C ALA A 88 -36.98 12.52 83.69
N GLU A 89 -36.56 11.30 84.05
CA GLU A 89 -35.56 11.06 85.08
C GLU A 89 -34.14 11.41 84.62
N ALA A 90 -33.73 10.99 83.42
CA ALA A 90 -32.41 11.31 82.88
C ALA A 90 -32.27 12.81 82.57
N GLY A 91 -33.34 13.44 82.08
CA GLY A 91 -33.41 14.88 81.84
C GLY A 91 -33.44 15.71 83.13
N SER A 92 -34.06 15.21 84.20
CA SER A 92 -33.98 15.84 85.53
C SER A 92 -32.57 15.74 86.10
N TRP A 93 -31.97 14.53 86.06
CA TRP A 93 -30.63 14.30 86.56
C TRP A 93 -29.59 15.20 85.88
N ALA A 94 -29.64 15.34 84.56
CA ALA A 94 -28.67 16.16 83.82
C ALA A 94 -28.77 17.66 84.14
N ARG A 95 -29.93 18.14 84.59
CA ARG A 95 -30.11 19.53 85.05
C ARG A 95 -29.59 19.75 86.47
N THR A 96 -29.67 18.73 87.31
CA THR A 96 -29.26 18.81 88.73
C THR A 96 -27.80 18.41 88.98
N CYS A 97 -27.24 17.51 88.16
CA CYS A 97 -25.89 17.01 88.32
C CYS A 97 -24.89 17.98 87.69
N ARG A 98 -24.03 18.60 88.52
CA ARG A 98 -23.09 19.64 88.10
C ARG A 98 -22.12 19.18 87.00
N ASN A 99 -21.70 17.91 87.05
CA ASN A 99 -20.74 17.31 86.12
C ASN A 99 -21.37 16.21 85.24
N GLY A 100 -22.68 16.31 85.01
CA GLY A 100 -23.46 15.38 84.19
C GLY A 100 -23.87 15.96 82.84
N ARG A 101 -23.91 15.15 81.79
CA ARG A 101 -24.52 15.50 80.48
C ARG A 101 -25.42 14.36 79.99
N LEU A 102 -26.58 14.72 79.45
CA LEU A 102 -27.44 13.80 78.72
C LEU A 102 -27.24 14.02 77.22
N LEU A 103 -26.97 12.95 76.49
CA LEU A 103 -26.85 12.95 75.04
C LEU A 103 -27.81 11.90 74.46
N LEU A 104 -28.58 12.29 73.45
CA LEU A 104 -29.38 11.30 72.73
C LEU A 104 -28.50 10.52 71.75
N TRP A 105 -28.76 9.24 71.56
CA TRP A 105 -28.08 8.41 70.55
C TRP A 105 -28.20 9.02 69.15
N SER A 106 -29.31 9.71 68.85
CA SER A 106 -29.50 10.48 67.61
C SER A 106 -28.46 11.59 67.42
N ASN A 107 -27.83 12.05 68.50
CA ASN A 107 -26.83 13.11 68.53
C ASN A 107 -25.44 12.56 68.93
N PHE A 108 -25.20 11.25 68.79
CA PHE A 108 -23.95 10.58 69.18
C PHE A 108 -22.69 11.24 68.61
N ALA A 109 -22.76 11.83 67.41
CA ALA A 109 -21.63 12.53 66.79
C ALA A 109 -21.10 13.70 67.66
N ARG A 110 -21.92 14.25 68.57
CA ARG A 110 -21.49 15.30 69.51
C ARG A 110 -20.77 14.76 70.75
N LEU A 111 -20.71 13.44 70.93
CA LEU A 111 -20.08 12.81 72.09
C LEU A 111 -18.63 13.30 72.34
N PRO A 112 -17.75 13.44 71.33
CA PRO A 112 -16.40 13.98 71.56
C PRO A 112 -16.41 15.42 72.10
N ALA A 113 -17.30 16.28 71.60
CA ALA A 113 -17.44 17.65 72.08
C ALA A 113 -17.96 17.70 73.52
N VAL A 114 -18.97 16.89 73.85
CA VAL A 114 -19.54 16.78 75.20
C VAL A 114 -18.51 16.23 76.21
N ILE A 115 -17.66 15.30 75.76
CA ILE A 115 -16.54 14.79 76.57
C ILE A 115 -15.51 15.90 76.81
N GLY A 116 -15.18 16.69 75.79
CA GLY A 116 -14.28 17.84 75.92
C GLY A 116 -14.78 18.89 76.91
N GLU A 117 -16.10 19.13 76.99
CA GLU A 117 -16.70 20.01 78.00
C GLU A 117 -16.54 19.48 79.44
N LEU A 118 -16.72 18.18 79.64
CA LEU A 118 -16.71 17.55 80.98
C LEU A 118 -15.31 17.18 81.48
N HIS A 119 -14.36 17.05 80.57
CA HIS A 119 -12.99 16.66 80.86
C HIS A 119 -12.04 17.34 79.85
N PRO A 120 -11.63 18.60 80.09
CA PRO A 120 -10.77 19.35 79.19
C PRO A 120 -9.33 18.80 79.23
N VAL A 121 -9.12 17.65 78.62
CA VAL A 121 -7.81 17.20 78.12
C VAL A 121 -7.79 17.56 76.64
N GLY A 122 -6.66 18.05 76.15
CA GLY A 122 -6.48 18.66 74.82
C GLY A 122 -7.01 17.85 73.64
N VAL A 123 -8.32 17.87 73.45
CA VAL A 123 -9.04 17.42 72.27
C VAL A 123 -9.14 18.65 71.37
N SER A 124 -8.44 18.59 70.23
CA SER A 124 -8.50 19.62 69.20
C SER A 124 -9.96 19.83 68.75
N THR A 125 -10.50 21.00 69.09
CA THR A 125 -11.82 21.46 68.68
C THR A 125 -11.64 22.49 67.57
N ALA A 126 -12.00 22.14 66.35
CA ALA A 126 -12.29 23.15 65.33
C ALA A 126 -13.78 23.52 65.44
N PRO A 127 -14.15 24.82 65.52
CA PRO A 127 -15.54 25.24 65.73
C PRO A 127 -16.39 25.15 64.44
N VAL A 128 -17.70 25.05 64.68
CA VAL A 128 -18.81 25.18 63.73
C VAL A 128 -19.00 26.67 63.39
N ASP A 129 -19.32 27.01 62.13
CA ASP A 129 -20.42 27.96 61.84
C ASP A 129 -20.87 28.03 60.36
N VAL A 130 -22.21 28.08 60.20
CA VAL A 130 -23.05 28.79 59.19
C VAL A 130 -23.02 28.26 57.72
N PRO A 131 -24.19 28.22 57.02
CA PRO A 131 -24.43 27.28 55.92
C PRO A 131 -23.63 27.63 54.68
N ALA A 132 -22.99 26.61 54.09
CA ALA A 132 -22.22 26.79 52.88
C ALA A 132 -23.15 27.20 51.72
N PRO A 133 -22.74 28.18 50.90
CA PRO A 133 -23.38 28.42 49.62
C PRO A 133 -23.29 27.14 48.77
N VAL A 134 -24.29 26.94 47.91
CA VAL A 134 -24.34 25.84 46.93
C VAL A 134 -22.96 25.70 46.29
N ARG A 135 -22.30 24.55 46.51
CA ARG A 135 -21.02 24.27 45.88
C ARG A 135 -21.27 24.06 44.39
N ASP A 136 -20.47 24.71 43.56
CA ASP A 136 -20.47 24.48 42.12
C ASP A 136 -20.27 22.97 41.85
N GLY A 137 -21.23 22.35 41.17
CA GLY A 137 -21.24 20.89 40.88
C GLY A 137 -22.04 20.00 41.86
N GLN A 138 -22.74 20.54 42.84
CA GLN A 138 -23.60 19.73 43.73
C GLN A 138 -24.93 19.35 43.04
N LEU A 139 -25.26 18.06 42.98
CA LEU A 139 -26.50 17.58 42.34
C LEU A 139 -27.74 18.17 43.01
N ARG A 140 -28.63 18.74 42.20
CA ARG A 140 -29.84 19.45 42.65
C ARG A 140 -31.09 18.59 42.47
N ILE A 141 -31.75 18.25 43.57
CA ILE A 141 -32.92 17.38 43.62
C ILE A 141 -34.19 18.23 43.82
N LEU A 142 -35.22 18.00 43.01
CA LEU A 142 -36.57 18.49 43.27
C LEU A 142 -37.39 17.41 43.99
N PHE A 143 -37.84 17.67 45.22
CA PHE A 143 -38.69 16.75 45.97
C PHE A 143 -40.13 17.27 46.04
N VAL A 144 -41.07 16.57 45.41
CA VAL A 144 -42.47 16.99 45.27
C VAL A 144 -43.36 16.07 46.11
N ASP A 145 -44.11 16.63 47.07
CA ASP A 145 -45.01 15.88 47.94
C ASP A 145 -46.06 16.84 48.50
N ASP A 146 -47.31 16.43 48.69
CA ASP A 146 -48.40 17.30 49.18
C ASP A 146 -48.23 17.69 50.66
N SER A 147 -47.57 16.84 51.45
CA SER A 147 -47.38 17.00 52.89
C SER A 147 -46.17 17.85 53.26
N HIS A 148 -46.41 18.96 53.95
CA HIS A 148 -45.35 19.85 54.43
C HIS A 148 -44.35 19.13 55.34
N SER A 149 -44.83 18.25 56.22
CA SER A 149 -43.99 17.48 57.15
C SER A 149 -43.08 16.49 56.42
N VAL A 150 -43.60 15.84 55.36
CA VAL A 150 -42.82 14.90 54.53
C VAL A 150 -41.77 15.67 53.72
N ARG A 151 -42.14 16.77 53.07
CA ARG A 151 -41.19 17.65 52.37
C ARG A 151 -40.06 18.10 53.29
N HIS A 152 -40.38 18.52 54.52
CA HIS A 152 -39.37 18.96 55.48
C HIS A 152 -38.43 17.80 55.91
N ALA A 153 -38.98 16.62 56.19
CA ALA A 153 -38.21 15.46 56.62
C ALA A 153 -37.26 14.94 55.54
N TYR A 154 -37.74 14.82 54.30
CA TYR A 154 -36.91 14.35 53.17
C TYR A 154 -35.92 15.40 52.69
N ARG A 155 -36.27 16.70 52.75
CA ARG A 155 -35.31 17.79 52.51
C ARG A 155 -34.13 17.69 53.46
N GLN A 156 -34.38 17.62 54.77
CA GLN A 156 -33.30 17.47 55.76
C GLN A 156 -32.49 16.19 55.55
N LEU A 157 -33.13 15.08 55.18
CA LEU A 157 -32.46 13.81 54.92
C LEU A 157 -31.49 13.91 53.75
N LEU A 158 -31.95 14.47 52.63
CA LEU A 158 -31.17 14.62 51.41
C LEU A 158 -30.06 15.69 51.55
N GLU A 159 -30.35 16.84 52.16
CA GLU A 159 -29.37 17.90 52.43
C GLU A 159 -28.23 17.41 53.33
N ARG A 160 -28.54 16.67 54.41
CA ARG A 160 -27.52 16.06 55.28
C ARG A 160 -26.63 15.05 54.57
N ASN A 161 -27.09 14.51 53.44
CA ASN A 161 -26.36 13.55 52.62
C ASN A 161 -25.71 14.20 51.40
N GLY A 162 -25.61 15.54 51.37
CA GLY A 162 -24.81 16.25 50.39
C GLY A 162 -25.53 16.61 49.09
N PHE A 163 -26.87 16.60 49.06
CA PHE A 163 -27.66 17.07 47.90
C PHE A 163 -28.20 18.48 48.12
N ALA A 164 -28.32 19.28 47.06
CA ALA A 164 -29.09 20.53 47.11
C ALA A 164 -30.56 20.21 46.82
N VAL A 165 -31.50 20.67 47.65
CA VAL A 165 -32.90 20.18 47.57
C VAL A 165 -33.89 21.34 47.48
N ASP A 166 -34.60 21.42 46.36
CA ASP A 166 -35.79 22.25 46.24
C ASP A 166 -37.03 21.38 46.49
N THR A 167 -38.13 21.97 46.94
CA THR A 167 -39.37 21.22 47.17
C THR A 167 -40.58 21.93 46.59
N ALA A 168 -41.58 21.16 46.19
CA ALA A 168 -42.86 21.67 45.72
C ALA A 168 -44.03 20.89 46.34
N GLY A 169 -45.13 21.57 46.63
CA GLY A 169 -46.34 20.98 47.21
C GLY A 169 -47.39 20.52 46.20
N SER A 170 -47.21 20.84 44.92
CA SER A 170 -48.19 20.59 43.86
C SER A 170 -47.50 20.46 42.49
N VAL A 171 -48.23 19.96 41.49
CA VAL A 171 -47.79 19.88 40.09
C VAL A 171 -47.47 21.27 39.55
N ALA A 172 -48.34 22.26 39.80
CA ALA A 172 -48.12 23.64 39.35
C ALA A 172 -46.86 24.27 39.97
N GLU A 173 -46.62 24.05 41.27
CA GLU A 173 -45.40 24.54 41.93
C GLU A 173 -44.15 23.83 41.39
N ALA A 174 -44.22 22.51 41.18
CA ALA A 174 -43.09 21.74 40.63
C ALA A 174 -42.66 22.26 39.25
N LEU A 175 -43.63 22.47 38.34
CA LEU A 175 -43.36 23.02 37.00
C LEU A 175 -42.77 24.44 37.05
N ALA A 176 -43.28 25.29 37.94
CA ALA A 176 -42.72 26.64 38.14
C ALA A 176 -41.27 26.59 38.66
N ARG A 177 -40.95 25.64 39.55
CA ARG A 177 -39.58 25.45 40.08
C ARG A 177 -38.62 24.97 39.00
N THR A 178 -39.01 24.01 38.17
CA THR A 178 -38.17 23.51 37.06
C THR A 178 -37.97 24.55 35.95
N ALA A 179 -38.92 25.48 35.78
CA ALA A 179 -38.74 26.61 34.87
C ALA A 179 -37.77 27.67 35.43
N ALA A 180 -37.71 27.83 36.75
CA ALA A 180 -36.87 28.83 37.42
C ALA A 180 -35.43 28.36 37.67
N ALA A 181 -35.21 27.05 37.84
CA ALA A 181 -33.89 26.47 38.10
C ALA A 181 -33.80 25.06 37.48
N ARG A 182 -32.60 24.70 37.03
CA ARG A 182 -32.31 23.34 36.53
C ARG A 182 -32.18 22.37 37.69
N HIS A 183 -32.86 21.22 37.58
CA HIS A 183 -32.75 20.10 38.51
C HIS A 183 -32.13 18.91 37.79
N ASP A 184 -31.42 18.07 38.55
CA ASP A 184 -30.73 16.88 38.03
C ASP A 184 -31.56 15.62 38.25
N LEU A 185 -32.31 15.58 39.36
CA LEU A 185 -33.20 14.49 39.75
C LEU A 185 -34.50 15.09 40.31
N ALA A 186 -35.66 14.58 39.89
CA ALA A 186 -36.94 14.90 40.51
C ALA A 186 -37.54 13.66 41.15
N ILE A 187 -37.80 13.73 42.46
CA ILE A 187 -38.48 12.68 43.23
C ILE A 187 -39.90 13.18 43.49
N VAL A 188 -40.88 12.53 42.89
CA VAL A 188 -42.26 13.01 42.79
C VAL A 188 -43.22 12.07 43.51
N ASP A 189 -44.01 12.57 44.45
CA ASP A 189 -45.07 11.78 45.06
C ASP A 189 -46.17 11.45 44.05
N TYR A 190 -46.72 10.24 44.13
CA TYR A 190 -47.74 9.82 43.18
C TYR A 190 -49.07 10.60 43.33
N PHE A 191 -49.46 10.93 44.56
CA PHE A 191 -50.71 11.62 44.84
C PHE A 191 -50.42 13.10 45.13
N LEU A 192 -50.84 13.98 44.22
CA LEU A 192 -50.68 15.43 44.35
C LEU A 192 -52.06 16.11 44.34
N PRO A 193 -52.21 17.30 44.94
CA PRO A 193 -53.52 17.95 45.09
C PRO A 193 -54.16 18.38 43.76
N ASP A 194 -53.35 18.60 42.73
CA ASP A 194 -53.72 19.15 41.41
C ASP A 194 -53.37 18.22 40.24
N GLY A 195 -53.01 16.96 40.51
CA GLY A 195 -52.70 15.95 39.50
C GLY A 195 -52.08 14.67 40.07
N THR A 196 -51.55 13.82 39.21
CA THR A 196 -50.84 12.61 39.61
C THR A 196 -49.35 12.70 39.26
N GLY A 197 -48.52 11.95 39.99
CA GLY A 197 -47.06 11.97 39.81
C GLY A 197 -46.61 11.53 38.42
N ASP A 198 -47.31 10.58 37.77
CA ASP A 198 -47.06 10.16 36.39
C ASP A 198 -47.38 11.26 35.36
N GLU A 199 -48.40 12.08 35.61
CA GLU A 199 -48.69 13.24 34.77
C GLU A 199 -47.58 14.29 34.87
N LEU A 200 -47.09 14.57 36.08
CA LEU A 200 -45.96 15.47 36.28
C LEU A 200 -44.68 14.92 35.63
N CYS A 201 -44.40 13.62 35.77
CA CYS A 201 -43.26 12.98 35.11
C CYS A 201 -43.29 13.16 33.59
N ARG A 202 -44.43 12.93 32.92
CA ARG A 202 -44.55 13.15 31.47
C ARG A 202 -44.26 14.59 31.06
N ARG A 203 -44.75 15.57 31.84
CA ARG A 203 -44.53 16.99 31.56
C ARG A 203 -43.07 17.40 31.78
N LEU A 204 -42.41 16.83 32.78
CA LEU A 204 -40.99 17.09 33.03
C LEU A 204 -40.09 16.41 31.99
N ALA A 205 -40.43 15.18 31.57
CA ALA A 205 -39.71 14.44 30.54
C ALA A 205 -39.74 15.12 29.16
N ALA A 206 -40.78 15.91 28.87
CA ALA A 206 -40.92 16.65 27.61
C ALA A 206 -40.05 17.92 27.55
N GLN A 207 -39.31 18.28 28.60
CA GLN A 207 -38.48 19.49 28.62
C GLN A 207 -37.08 19.22 28.02
N PRO A 208 -36.45 20.19 27.33
CA PRO A 208 -35.13 20.03 26.69
C PRO A 208 -33.97 19.69 27.66
N ALA A 209 -34.16 19.92 28.97
CA ALA A 209 -33.20 19.61 30.03
C ALA A 209 -33.91 18.84 31.15
N ALA A 210 -34.64 17.79 30.79
CA ALA A 210 -35.40 16.98 31.73
C ALA A 210 -34.50 16.37 32.82
N PRO A 211 -34.85 16.49 34.12
CA PRO A 211 -34.17 15.77 35.19
C PRO A 211 -34.41 14.26 35.05
N LEU A 212 -33.54 13.46 35.65
CA LEU A 212 -33.86 12.05 35.90
C LEU A 212 -35.09 11.98 36.81
N LEU A 213 -36.06 11.12 36.51
CA LEU A 213 -37.34 11.09 37.21
C LEU A 213 -37.44 9.86 38.12
N ALA A 214 -37.87 10.06 39.35
CA ALA A 214 -38.23 8.99 40.27
C ALA A 214 -39.59 9.30 40.91
N VAL A 215 -40.42 8.28 41.13
CA VAL A 215 -41.71 8.43 41.82
C VAL A 215 -41.61 7.85 43.22
N ILE A 216 -42.09 8.56 44.24
CA ILE A 216 -42.24 8.03 45.60
C ILE A 216 -43.73 7.76 45.89
N THR A 217 -44.07 6.64 46.52
CA THR A 217 -45.46 6.29 46.85
C THR A 217 -45.59 5.58 48.20
N GLY A 218 -46.73 5.75 48.87
CA GLY A 218 -47.02 5.09 50.16
C GLY A 218 -47.57 3.66 50.04
N THR A 219 -47.98 3.23 48.85
CA THR A 219 -48.65 1.94 48.64
C THR A 219 -48.00 1.14 47.51
N TYR A 220 -47.79 -0.15 47.73
CA TYR A 220 -47.32 -1.08 46.70
C TYR A 220 -48.50 -1.50 45.80
N ARG A 221 -48.54 -0.96 44.57
CA ARG A 221 -49.58 -1.22 43.57
C ARG A 221 -48.97 -1.34 42.18
N ASP A 222 -49.08 -2.51 41.57
CA ASP A 222 -48.46 -2.82 40.27
C ASP A 222 -48.96 -1.89 39.15
N ASP A 223 -50.24 -1.51 39.17
CA ASP A 223 -50.84 -0.62 38.18
C ASP A 223 -50.25 0.79 38.23
N ILE A 224 -49.89 1.27 39.44
CA ILE A 224 -49.25 2.58 39.64
C ILE A 224 -47.80 2.53 39.17
N ILE A 225 -47.05 1.49 39.56
CA ILE A 225 -45.64 1.32 39.16
C ILE A 225 -45.50 1.32 37.63
N GLN A 226 -46.34 0.54 36.93
CA GLN A 226 -46.32 0.46 35.46
C GLN A 226 -46.60 1.82 34.80
N ARG A 227 -47.58 2.58 35.32
CA ARG A 227 -47.88 3.93 34.81
C ARG A 227 -46.72 4.89 35.00
N CYS A 228 -46.05 4.85 36.15
CA CYS A 228 -44.89 5.70 36.43
C CYS A 228 -43.71 5.39 35.52
N LEU A 229 -43.40 4.11 35.28
CA LEU A 229 -42.33 3.72 34.35
C LEU A 229 -42.68 4.12 32.91
N ALA A 230 -43.92 3.91 32.47
CA ALA A 230 -44.39 4.35 31.14
C ALA A 230 -44.39 5.87 30.98
N ALA A 231 -44.51 6.62 32.08
CA ALA A 231 -44.41 8.08 32.13
C ALA A 231 -42.96 8.61 32.14
N GLY A 232 -41.95 7.73 32.07
CA GLY A 232 -40.54 8.10 32.01
C GLY A 232 -39.82 8.14 33.36
N ALA A 233 -40.44 7.65 34.45
CA ALA A 233 -39.73 7.49 35.72
C ALA A 233 -38.69 6.35 35.61
N GLY A 234 -37.44 6.65 35.95
CA GLY A 234 -36.36 5.67 36.00
C GLY A 234 -36.40 4.76 37.24
N GLU A 235 -37.12 5.17 38.30
CA GLU A 235 -37.28 4.37 39.51
C GLU A 235 -38.57 4.69 40.29
N CYS A 236 -39.09 3.69 41.00
CA CYS A 236 -40.20 3.85 41.95
C CYS A 236 -39.71 3.53 43.37
N LEU A 237 -39.95 4.46 44.30
CA LEU A 237 -39.50 4.46 45.70
C LEU A 237 -40.73 4.36 46.61
N PHE A 238 -40.56 3.81 47.82
CA PHE A 238 -41.68 3.67 48.76
C PHE A 238 -41.46 4.45 50.06
N LYS A 239 -42.49 5.18 50.52
CA LYS A 239 -42.45 5.93 51.79
C LYS A 239 -42.28 5.00 53.01
N THR A 240 -42.64 3.73 52.87
CA THR A 240 -42.51 2.68 53.91
C THR A 240 -41.13 2.04 53.96
N GLU A 241 -40.23 2.31 53.01
CA GLU A 241 -38.88 1.77 53.02
C GLU A 241 -38.03 2.43 54.11
N THR A 242 -36.98 1.71 54.56
CA THR A 242 -36.02 2.30 55.50
C THR A 242 -35.32 3.49 54.86
N LYS A 243 -35.00 4.51 55.67
CA LYS A 243 -34.31 5.72 55.18
C LYS A 243 -32.97 5.38 54.52
N ASP A 244 -32.30 4.33 54.98
CA ASP A 244 -31.04 3.85 54.39
C ASP A 244 -31.23 3.27 52.99
N LEU A 245 -32.31 2.51 52.76
CA LEU A 245 -32.63 1.96 51.44
C LEU A 245 -33.02 3.08 50.46
N PHE A 246 -33.84 4.04 50.90
CA PHE A 246 -34.17 5.23 50.12
C PHE A 246 -32.89 5.98 49.69
N LEU A 247 -31.99 6.25 50.64
CA LEU A 247 -30.72 6.94 50.35
C LEU A 247 -29.82 6.13 49.43
N ALA A 248 -29.76 4.81 49.57
CA ALA A 248 -28.97 3.95 48.69
C ALA A 248 -29.44 4.04 47.23
N ARG A 249 -30.76 4.04 46.99
CA ARG A 249 -31.34 4.21 45.65
C ARG A 249 -31.09 5.61 45.10
N VAL A 250 -31.30 6.65 45.90
CA VAL A 250 -31.00 8.03 45.48
C VAL A 250 -29.52 8.20 45.13
N ARG A 251 -28.59 7.60 45.90
CA ARG A 251 -27.15 7.61 45.57
C ARG A 251 -26.83 6.87 44.28
N ARG A 252 -27.53 5.77 43.97
CA ARG A 252 -27.39 5.05 42.70
C ARG A 252 -27.80 5.95 41.52
N LEU A 253 -28.95 6.61 41.63
CA LEU A 253 -29.44 7.56 40.62
C LEU A 253 -28.49 8.75 40.46
N ALA A 254 -28.00 9.31 41.57
CA ALA A 254 -26.99 10.35 41.56
C ALA A 254 -25.69 9.91 40.84
N ARG A 255 -25.23 8.69 41.12
CA ARG A 255 -24.02 8.14 40.48
C ARG A 255 -24.20 7.96 38.97
N GLN A 256 -25.41 7.59 38.53
CA GLN A 256 -25.72 7.51 37.10
C GLN A 256 -25.59 8.87 36.43
N ILE A 257 -26.17 9.93 37.02
CA ILE A 257 -26.09 11.30 36.50
C ILE A 257 -24.63 11.79 36.44
N GLU A 258 -23.83 11.49 37.47
CA GLU A 258 -22.41 11.84 37.49
C GLU A 258 -21.60 11.11 36.40
N LEU A 259 -21.88 9.84 36.15
CA LEU A 259 -21.21 9.05 35.12
C LEU A 259 -21.53 9.57 33.72
N GLU A 260 -22.80 9.87 33.45
CA GLU A 260 -23.23 10.48 32.18
C GLU A 260 -22.55 11.84 31.97
N ARG A 261 -22.59 12.73 32.97
CA ARG A 261 -21.89 14.02 32.92
C ARG A 261 -20.40 13.91 32.71
N SER A 262 -19.74 12.96 33.39
CA SER A 262 -18.31 12.75 33.24
C SER A 262 -17.94 12.23 31.85
N ALA A 263 -18.79 11.40 31.24
CA ALA A 263 -18.60 10.91 29.89
C ALA A 263 -18.78 12.04 28.86
N ASP A 264 -19.82 12.85 29.02
CA ASP A 264 -20.09 14.00 28.15
C ASP A 264 -18.99 15.06 28.26
N ALA A 265 -18.57 15.40 29.48
CA ALA A 265 -17.49 16.36 29.71
C ALA A 265 -16.13 15.89 29.16
N GLU A 266 -15.82 14.60 29.26
CA GLU A 266 -14.61 14.04 28.67
C GLU A 266 -14.68 14.04 27.14
N ARG A 267 -15.86 13.78 26.57
CA ARG A 267 -16.10 13.83 25.12
C ARG A 267 -15.94 15.24 24.56
N GLU A 268 -16.58 16.23 25.19
CA GLU A 268 -16.42 17.65 24.84
C GLU A 268 -14.96 18.11 25.01
N ARG A 269 -14.26 17.63 26.04
CA ARG A 269 -12.84 17.93 26.25
C ARG A 269 -11.95 17.35 25.16
N LEU A 270 -12.18 16.10 24.75
CA LEU A 270 -11.43 15.46 23.67
C LEU A 270 -11.70 16.13 22.32
N GLU A 271 -12.95 16.48 22.03
CA GLU A 271 -13.34 17.25 20.85
C GLU A 271 -12.70 18.66 20.85
N GLY A 272 -12.66 19.33 22.01
CA GLY A 272 -12.00 20.63 22.18
C GLY A 272 -10.48 20.58 22.03
N ILE A 273 -9.83 19.51 22.50
CA ILE A 273 -8.38 19.30 22.29
C ILE A 273 -8.10 19.06 20.80
N LEU A 274 -8.87 18.19 20.14
CA LEU A 274 -8.71 17.87 18.72
C LEU A 274 -9.03 19.05 17.79
N GLY A 275 -9.93 19.96 18.20
CA GLY A 275 -10.22 21.21 17.49
C GLY A 275 -9.21 22.34 17.74
N SER A 276 -8.34 22.22 18.75
CA SER A 276 -7.33 23.24 19.08
C SER A 276 -5.98 23.06 18.38
N VAL A 277 -5.78 21.93 17.68
CA VAL A 277 -4.57 21.64 16.92
C VAL A 277 -4.76 22.16 15.49
N GLY A 278 -3.80 22.97 15.02
CA GLY A 278 -3.78 23.49 13.63
C GLY A 278 -3.49 22.42 12.57
N ASP A 279 -3.41 21.16 12.96
CA ASP A 279 -3.21 20.00 12.11
C ASP A 279 -4.55 19.27 11.92
N GLY A 280 -4.78 18.78 10.70
CA GLY A 280 -5.88 17.87 10.42
C GLY A 280 -5.60 16.47 10.99
N VAL A 281 -6.63 15.80 11.49
CA VAL A 281 -6.55 14.46 12.08
C VAL A 281 -7.60 13.53 11.51
N PHE A 282 -7.18 12.36 11.01
CA PHE A 282 -8.04 11.22 10.68
C PHE A 282 -7.84 10.07 11.67
N GLY A 283 -8.92 9.40 12.03
CA GLY A 283 -8.88 8.05 12.61
C GLY A 283 -9.16 7.01 11.54
N LEU A 284 -8.24 6.05 11.36
CA LEU A 284 -8.36 4.95 10.41
C LEU A 284 -8.62 3.63 11.14
N ASP A 285 -9.50 2.80 10.57
CA ASP A 285 -9.63 1.41 10.98
C ASP A 285 -8.54 0.52 10.36
N GLY A 286 -8.55 -0.78 10.70
CA GLY A 286 -7.56 -1.75 10.20
C GLY A 286 -7.62 -2.03 8.71
N GLU A 287 -8.67 -1.57 8.01
CA GLU A 287 -8.80 -1.63 6.55
C GLU A 287 -8.44 -0.30 5.88
N GLY A 288 -8.03 0.72 6.64
CA GLY A 288 -7.68 2.04 6.12
C GLY A 288 -8.88 2.93 5.79
N ARG A 289 -10.05 2.65 6.39
CA ARG A 289 -11.25 3.47 6.24
C ARG A 289 -11.30 4.55 7.31
N ILE A 290 -11.75 5.74 6.93
CA ILE A 290 -11.87 6.88 7.84
C ILE A 290 -13.05 6.64 8.79
N GLY A 291 -12.76 6.44 10.08
CA GLY A 291 -13.75 6.32 11.15
C GLY A 291 -13.96 7.61 11.95
N PHE A 292 -13.03 8.57 11.84
CA PHE A 292 -13.09 9.84 12.55
C PHE A 292 -12.34 10.93 11.77
N VAL A 293 -12.83 12.18 11.85
CA VAL A 293 -12.23 13.38 11.26
C VAL A 293 -12.36 14.54 12.25
N ASN A 294 -11.30 15.31 12.49
CA ASN A 294 -11.41 16.53 13.30
C ASN A 294 -11.85 17.75 12.46
N PRO A 295 -12.35 18.83 13.10
CA PRO A 295 -12.79 20.04 12.38
C PRO A 295 -11.70 20.66 11.50
N THR A 296 -10.45 20.71 11.97
CA THR A 296 -9.32 21.25 11.20
C THR A 296 -9.10 20.50 9.89
N ALA A 297 -9.26 19.17 9.89
CA ALA A 297 -9.16 18.37 8.66
C ALA A 297 -10.27 18.71 7.66
N LEU A 298 -11.50 18.96 8.14
CA LEU A 298 -12.62 19.39 7.28
C LEU A 298 -12.33 20.74 6.63
N GLU A 299 -11.82 21.71 7.40
CA GLU A 299 -11.43 23.03 6.88
C GLU A 299 -10.31 22.93 5.84
N LEU A 300 -9.24 22.19 6.14
CA LEU A 300 -8.10 22.02 5.24
C LEU A 300 -8.49 21.33 3.92
N LEU A 301 -9.38 20.34 3.98
CA LEU A 301 -9.89 19.62 2.82
C LEU A 301 -11.08 20.32 2.14
N GLY A 302 -11.64 21.37 2.72
CA GLY A 302 -12.80 22.10 2.16
C GLY A 302 -14.12 21.34 2.23
N HIS A 303 -14.30 20.44 3.19
CA HIS A 303 -15.58 19.75 3.44
C HIS A 303 -16.43 20.51 4.48
N ALA A 304 -17.75 20.60 4.25
CA ALA A 304 -18.67 21.26 5.18
C ALA A 304 -19.09 20.38 6.37
N ASP A 305 -19.10 19.06 6.18
CA ASP A 305 -19.37 18.05 7.20
C ASP A 305 -18.53 16.79 6.94
N ASP A 306 -18.50 15.87 7.91
CA ASP A 306 -17.71 14.64 7.89
C ASP A 306 -18.36 13.48 7.12
N GLY A 307 -19.64 13.60 6.75
CA GLY A 307 -20.43 12.55 6.10
C GLY A 307 -19.79 11.96 4.83
N PRO A 308 -19.26 12.78 3.89
CA PRO A 308 -18.57 12.29 2.70
C PRO A 308 -17.27 11.52 2.99
N LEU A 309 -16.62 11.79 4.13
CA LEU A 309 -15.33 11.23 4.49
C LEU A 309 -15.50 9.93 5.29
N LEU A 310 -16.49 9.85 6.18
CA LEU A 310 -16.70 8.69 7.04
C LEU A 310 -16.99 7.40 6.25
N GLY A 311 -16.34 6.30 6.63
CA GLY A 311 -16.47 4.97 6.03
C GLY A 311 -15.75 4.79 4.69
N THR A 312 -15.21 5.87 4.12
CA THR A 312 -14.50 5.82 2.85
C THR A 312 -13.01 5.47 3.04
N PRO A 313 -12.36 4.81 2.05
CA PRO A 313 -10.92 4.56 2.10
C PRO A 313 -10.15 5.87 1.99
N ILE A 314 -9.12 6.05 2.82
CA ILE A 314 -8.27 7.26 2.80
C ILE A 314 -7.59 7.48 1.44
N ASP A 315 -7.29 6.39 0.71
CA ASP A 315 -6.68 6.39 -0.63
C ASP A 315 -7.50 7.14 -1.70
N ARG A 316 -8.78 7.44 -1.44
CA ARG A 316 -9.61 8.27 -2.33
C ARG A 316 -9.24 9.75 -2.25
N TYR A 317 -8.73 10.19 -1.11
CA TYR A 317 -8.41 11.59 -0.82
C TYR A 317 -6.91 11.87 -0.81
N VAL A 318 -6.09 10.83 -0.70
CA VAL A 318 -4.64 10.90 -0.92
C VAL A 318 -4.37 10.55 -2.38
N GLY A 319 -3.58 11.35 -3.08
CA GLY A 319 -3.09 11.00 -4.41
C GLY A 319 -2.38 9.65 -4.38
N GLY A 320 -3.09 8.60 -4.81
CA GLY A 320 -2.54 7.29 -5.10
C GLY A 320 -3.26 6.13 -4.43
N TYR A 321 -3.98 5.34 -5.24
CA TYR A 321 -4.62 4.11 -4.82
C TYR A 321 -3.59 3.12 -4.23
N GLY A 322 -3.79 2.67 -2.98
CA GLY A 322 -3.10 1.53 -2.37
C GLY A 322 -1.78 1.81 -1.63
N ALA A 323 -1.11 2.95 -1.87
CA ALA A 323 0.17 3.27 -1.23
C ALA A 323 0.01 3.57 0.27
N THR A 324 -1.03 4.32 0.66
CA THR A 324 -1.31 4.63 2.06
C THR A 324 -1.77 3.38 2.81
N ALA A 325 -2.58 2.52 2.18
CA ALA A 325 -3.00 1.24 2.76
C ALA A 325 -1.83 0.26 3.00
N ARG A 326 -0.80 0.27 2.15
CA ARG A 326 0.43 -0.50 2.37
C ARG A 326 1.25 0.08 3.52
N LEU A 327 1.51 1.39 3.49
CA LEU A 327 2.29 2.08 4.53
C LEU A 327 1.61 1.97 5.90
N LEU A 328 0.28 2.03 5.94
CA LEU A 328 -0.54 1.77 7.13
C LEU A 328 -0.28 0.36 7.66
N ARG A 329 -0.36 -0.67 6.81
CA ARG A 329 -0.09 -2.06 7.22
C ARG A 329 1.33 -2.25 7.76
N GLU A 330 2.33 -1.67 7.10
CA GLU A 330 3.73 -1.71 7.54
C GLU A 330 3.91 -1.02 8.91
N THR A 331 3.29 0.15 9.10
CA THR A 331 3.33 0.93 10.35
C THR A 331 2.61 0.20 11.50
N LEU A 332 1.45 -0.40 11.22
CA LEU A 332 0.70 -1.22 12.19
C LEU A 332 1.48 -2.48 12.58
N ALA A 333 2.13 -3.15 11.63
CA ALA A 333 2.95 -4.34 11.90
C ALA A 333 4.20 -4.00 12.72
N ALA A 334 4.84 -2.86 12.45
CA ALA A 334 6.02 -2.39 13.17
C ALA A 334 5.69 -1.82 14.56
N GLY A 335 4.48 -1.31 14.76
CA GLY A 335 4.04 -0.68 16.02
C GLY A 335 4.72 0.65 16.33
N THR A 336 5.46 1.23 15.38
CA THR A 336 6.20 2.49 15.52
C THR A 336 5.63 3.58 14.61
N PRO A 337 5.58 4.86 15.03
CA PRO A 337 5.12 5.96 14.18
C PRO A 337 5.96 6.16 12.91
N ALA A 338 5.31 6.46 11.78
CA ALA A 338 5.96 6.95 10.57
C ALA A 338 5.77 8.47 10.48
N ARG A 339 6.86 9.24 10.46
CA ARG A 339 6.87 10.72 10.55
C ARG A 339 7.49 11.36 9.32
N GLY A 340 7.15 12.61 9.05
CA GLY A 340 7.74 13.41 7.97
C GLY A 340 7.39 12.87 6.58
N LEU A 341 6.19 12.31 6.43
CA LEU A 341 5.71 11.80 5.17
C LEU A 341 5.11 12.95 4.37
N GLU A 342 5.41 13.04 3.09
CA GLU A 342 4.84 14.07 2.21
C GLU A 342 3.87 13.42 1.21
N ALA A 343 2.74 14.08 0.98
CA ALA A 343 1.73 13.66 0.01
C ALA A 343 0.97 14.87 -0.53
N VAL A 344 0.20 14.63 -1.59
CA VAL A 344 -0.81 15.58 -2.07
C VAL A 344 -2.18 14.99 -1.77
N PHE A 345 -2.97 15.70 -0.97
CA PHE A 345 -4.36 15.39 -0.69
C PHE A 345 -5.27 16.13 -1.68
N LEU A 346 -6.48 15.65 -1.89
CA LEU A 346 -7.49 16.29 -2.73
C LEU A 346 -8.54 16.97 -1.84
N ARG A 347 -8.78 18.25 -2.09
CA ARG A 347 -9.89 18.98 -1.48
C ARG A 347 -11.22 18.58 -2.12
N ALA A 348 -12.33 18.97 -1.48
CA ALA A 348 -13.70 18.69 -1.96
C ALA A 348 -13.98 19.23 -3.37
N ASP A 349 -13.31 20.32 -3.77
CA ASP A 349 -13.41 20.94 -5.11
C ASP A 349 -12.45 20.31 -6.14
N GLY A 350 -11.67 19.30 -5.74
CA GLY A 350 -10.67 18.62 -6.55
C GLY A 350 -9.31 19.32 -6.60
N THR A 351 -9.12 20.45 -5.90
CA THR A 351 -7.82 21.12 -5.86
C THR A 351 -6.81 20.32 -5.03
N PRO A 352 -5.55 20.21 -5.49
CA PRO A 352 -4.50 19.52 -4.74
C PRO A 352 -4.05 20.36 -3.54
N LEU A 353 -3.80 19.69 -2.42
CA LEU A 353 -3.25 20.23 -1.18
C LEU A 353 -1.96 19.49 -0.85
N ALA A 354 -0.83 20.18 -0.87
CA ALA A 354 0.41 19.61 -0.38
C ALA A 354 0.33 19.44 1.14
N VAL A 355 0.60 18.24 1.63
CA VAL A 355 0.57 17.94 3.06
C VAL A 355 1.82 17.21 3.51
N GLU A 356 2.26 17.55 4.71
CA GLU A 356 3.16 16.72 5.49
C GLU A 356 2.34 16.03 6.58
N TYR A 357 2.52 14.72 6.75
CA TYR A 357 1.73 13.93 7.67
C TYR A 357 2.54 12.89 8.45
N THR A 358 1.94 12.45 9.55
CA THR A 358 2.44 11.44 10.46
C THR A 358 1.37 10.38 10.67
N LEU A 359 1.77 9.11 10.57
CA LEU A 359 0.96 7.94 10.89
C LEU A 359 1.32 7.41 12.29
N LEU A 360 0.33 7.36 13.17
CA LEU A 360 0.45 6.88 14.55
C LEU A 360 -0.38 5.59 14.71
N PRO A 361 0.24 4.42 14.93
CA PRO A 361 -0.50 3.18 15.15
C PRO A 361 -1.26 3.24 16.49
N LEU A 362 -2.56 2.96 16.45
CA LEU A 362 -3.44 2.86 17.61
C LEU A 362 -3.67 1.37 17.92
N HIS A 363 -3.35 0.99 19.16
CA HIS A 363 -3.58 -0.36 19.66
C HIS A 363 -4.76 -0.33 20.63
N ASP A 364 -5.93 -0.81 20.18
CA ASP A 364 -7.07 -1.05 21.05
C ASP A 364 -7.16 -2.55 21.43
N PRO A 365 -7.09 -2.90 22.73
CA PRO A 365 -7.20 -4.28 23.20
C PRO A 365 -8.59 -4.91 23.07
N ARG A 366 -9.65 -4.17 22.68
CA ARG A 366 -11.04 -4.67 22.59
C ARG A 366 -11.66 -4.65 21.20
N GLN A 367 -11.19 -3.85 20.23
CA GLN A 367 -11.57 -4.00 18.82
C GLN A 367 -10.72 -3.13 17.87
N ARG A 368 -10.08 -3.82 16.90
CA ARG A 368 -9.38 -3.33 15.69
C ARG A 368 -8.09 -2.53 15.90
N ASN A 369 -7.00 -3.07 15.34
CA ASN A 369 -5.78 -2.33 15.03
C ASN A 369 -6.14 -1.22 14.03
N GLY A 370 -5.81 0.04 14.33
CA GLY A 370 -6.09 1.19 13.47
C GLY A 370 -4.97 2.23 13.60
N ALA A 371 -5.07 3.37 12.93
CA ALA A 371 -4.06 4.42 13.04
C ALA A 371 -4.67 5.82 13.06
N ALA A 372 -4.02 6.76 13.73
CA ALA A 372 -4.29 8.18 13.56
C ALA A 372 -3.36 8.76 12.49
N VAL A 373 -3.91 9.52 11.56
CA VAL A 373 -3.14 10.33 10.60
C VAL A 373 -3.23 11.77 11.04
N ILE A 374 -2.08 12.40 11.31
CA ILE A 374 -2.00 13.84 11.63
C ILE A 374 -1.31 14.52 10.45
N PHE A 375 -1.93 15.52 9.84
CA PHE A 375 -1.41 16.19 8.66
C PHE A 375 -1.52 17.71 8.74
N ARG A 376 -0.59 18.41 8.10
CA ARG A 376 -0.55 19.88 8.03
C ARG A 376 -0.42 20.35 6.58
N ASP A 377 -0.93 21.53 6.30
CA ASP A 377 -0.75 22.19 5.00
C ASP A 377 0.72 22.58 4.81
N ALA A 378 1.35 22.04 3.77
CA ALA A 378 2.73 22.31 3.37
C ALA A 378 2.83 23.13 2.07
N SER A 379 1.70 23.67 1.56
CA SER A 379 1.62 24.41 0.29
C SER A 379 2.50 25.67 0.25
N GLY A 380 2.86 26.24 1.40
CA GLY A 380 3.77 27.38 1.50
C GLY A 380 5.25 27.02 1.43
N GLN A 381 5.62 25.76 1.66
CA GLN A 381 7.00 25.28 1.66
C GLN A 381 7.40 24.63 0.33
N HIS A 382 6.41 24.11 -0.41
CA HIS A 382 6.60 23.45 -1.69
C HIS A 382 5.53 23.94 -2.67
N ASP A 383 5.92 24.23 -3.91
CA ASP A 383 4.97 24.46 -4.99
C ASP A 383 4.13 23.18 -5.18
N VAL A 384 2.81 23.28 -4.98
CA VAL A 384 1.88 22.13 -5.03
C VAL A 384 1.98 21.40 -6.37
N GLN A 385 2.19 22.14 -7.47
CA GLN A 385 2.37 21.54 -8.80
C GLN A 385 3.68 20.77 -8.87
N ARG A 386 4.73 21.29 -8.25
CA ARG A 386 6.04 20.64 -8.17
C ARG A 386 5.95 19.36 -7.33
N LEU A 387 5.38 19.40 -6.13
CA LEU A 387 5.20 18.22 -5.29
C LEU A 387 4.37 17.14 -5.97
N HIS A 388 3.25 17.53 -6.61
CA HIS A 388 2.43 16.59 -7.36
C HIS A 388 3.23 15.94 -8.50
N TRP A 389 4.02 16.74 -9.23
CA TRP A 389 4.90 16.25 -10.28
C TRP A 389 5.96 15.29 -9.72
N GLU A 390 6.64 15.65 -8.64
CA GLU A 390 7.67 14.84 -7.97
C GLU A 390 7.12 13.49 -7.44
N LEU A 391 5.86 13.46 -7.00
CA LEU A 391 5.18 12.24 -6.54
C LEU A 391 4.64 11.35 -7.65
N THR A 392 4.45 11.89 -8.87
CA THR A 392 3.84 11.14 -9.99
C THR A 392 4.83 10.83 -11.12
N HIS A 393 5.93 11.58 -11.20
CA HIS A 393 6.91 11.48 -12.28
C HIS A 393 8.31 11.12 -11.76
N ASP A 394 9.09 10.49 -12.64
CA ASP A 394 10.52 10.28 -12.43
C ASP A 394 11.29 11.58 -12.73
N HIS A 395 12.15 11.99 -11.79
CA HIS A 395 12.84 13.28 -11.86
C HIS A 395 13.83 13.38 -13.03
N LEU A 396 14.40 12.25 -13.44
CA LEU A 396 15.38 12.24 -14.53
C LEU A 396 14.66 12.27 -15.89
N THR A 397 13.75 11.32 -16.10
CA THR A 397 13.18 11.05 -17.41
C THR A 397 11.89 11.82 -17.69
N GLY A 398 11.25 12.39 -16.68
CA GLY A 398 9.93 13.03 -16.79
C GLY A 398 8.80 12.10 -17.23
N LEU A 399 9.04 10.78 -17.27
CA LEU A 399 7.98 9.78 -17.38
C LEU A 399 7.24 9.62 -16.05
N LEU A 400 6.16 8.84 -16.04
CA LEU A 400 5.56 8.42 -14.78
C LEU A 400 6.57 7.64 -13.95
N ASN A 401 6.48 7.77 -12.62
CA ASN A 401 7.23 6.88 -11.73
C ASN A 401 6.48 5.55 -11.54
N GLY A 402 7.17 4.55 -10.99
CA GLY A 402 6.59 3.22 -10.76
C GLY A 402 5.32 3.23 -9.89
N ARG A 403 5.19 4.16 -8.94
CA ARG A 403 3.99 4.29 -8.10
C ARG A 403 2.78 4.69 -8.94
N ARG A 404 2.87 5.79 -9.68
CA ARG A 404 1.78 6.30 -10.51
C ARG A 404 1.41 5.32 -11.63
N PHE A 405 2.41 4.63 -12.19
CA PHE A 405 2.17 3.61 -13.20
C PHE A 405 1.33 2.44 -12.66
N ASN A 406 1.62 1.95 -11.46
CA ASN A 406 0.86 0.86 -10.84
C ASN A 406 -0.60 1.24 -10.59
N GLU A 407 -0.88 2.49 -10.25
CA GLU A 407 -2.26 3.01 -10.08
C GLU A 407 -3.03 2.99 -11.41
N LEU A 408 -2.41 3.46 -12.50
CA LEU A 408 -3.03 3.45 -13.82
C LEU A 408 -3.23 2.03 -14.34
N LEU A 409 -2.27 1.14 -14.07
CA LEU A 409 -2.39 -0.28 -14.40
C LEU A 409 -3.53 -0.95 -13.62
N ALA A 410 -3.71 -0.64 -12.33
CA ALA A 410 -4.85 -1.14 -11.55
C ALA A 410 -6.19 -0.72 -12.16
N GLY A 411 -6.34 0.57 -12.50
CA GLY A 411 -7.56 1.08 -13.15
C GLY A 411 -7.81 0.43 -14.52
N GLU A 412 -6.76 0.12 -15.29
CA GLU A 412 -6.91 -0.56 -16.57
C GLU A 412 -7.34 -2.04 -16.41
N LEU A 413 -6.89 -2.71 -15.35
CA LEU A 413 -7.37 -4.07 -15.02
C LEU A 413 -8.85 -4.07 -14.62
N GLU A 414 -9.30 -3.08 -13.85
CA GLU A 414 -10.72 -2.90 -13.52
C GLU A 414 -11.55 -2.68 -14.79
N ARG A 415 -11.07 -1.81 -15.70
CA ARG A 415 -11.73 -1.58 -16.99
C ARG A 415 -11.84 -2.86 -17.82
N LEU A 416 -10.79 -3.67 -17.87
CA LEU A 416 -10.80 -4.95 -18.59
C LEU A 416 -11.77 -5.95 -17.97
N ALA A 417 -11.90 -5.98 -16.64
CA ALA A 417 -12.85 -6.84 -15.95
C ALA A 417 -14.31 -6.45 -16.25
N GLU A 418 -14.60 -5.16 -16.37
CA GLU A 418 -15.96 -4.65 -16.65
C GLU A 418 -16.34 -4.71 -18.14
N GLN A 419 -15.43 -4.27 -19.03
CA GLN A 419 -15.74 -3.99 -20.44
C GLN A 419 -15.22 -5.06 -21.39
N GLY A 420 -14.35 -5.97 -20.92
CA GLY A 420 -13.67 -6.92 -21.77
C GLY A 420 -12.56 -6.31 -22.63
N GLY A 421 -12.08 -7.10 -23.59
CA GLY A 421 -10.97 -6.75 -24.49
C GLY A 421 -9.61 -7.13 -23.93
N TYR A 422 -8.56 -6.61 -24.56
CA TYR A 422 -7.17 -6.86 -24.16
C TYR A 422 -6.36 -5.57 -24.11
N SER A 423 -5.40 -5.53 -23.20
CA SER A 423 -4.34 -4.52 -23.11
C SER A 423 -3.00 -5.24 -22.99
N ALA A 424 -1.87 -4.55 -23.09
CA ALA A 424 -0.56 -5.17 -22.85
C ALA A 424 0.33 -4.31 -21.97
N LEU A 425 1.11 -5.01 -21.15
CA LEU A 425 2.19 -4.42 -20.36
C LEU A 425 3.53 -4.82 -20.98
N LEU A 426 4.26 -3.85 -21.48
CA LEU A 426 5.62 -4.00 -21.98
C LEU A 426 6.58 -3.63 -20.84
N TYR A 427 7.50 -4.53 -20.54
CA TYR A 427 8.61 -4.35 -19.61
C TYR A 427 9.89 -4.27 -20.42
N ILE A 428 10.54 -3.10 -20.40
CA ILE A 428 11.72 -2.79 -21.19
C ILE A 428 12.92 -2.74 -20.25
N ASP A 429 13.92 -3.57 -20.50
CA ASP A 429 15.15 -3.61 -19.71
C ASP A 429 16.34 -3.41 -20.67
N ILE A 430 17.06 -2.29 -20.49
CA ILE A 430 18.18 -1.92 -21.38
C ILE A 430 19.35 -2.88 -21.13
N ASP A 431 19.76 -3.56 -22.18
CA ASP A 431 20.77 -4.59 -22.08
C ASP A 431 22.15 -4.00 -21.77
N ARG A 432 22.81 -4.60 -20.78
CA ARG A 432 24.17 -4.22 -20.35
C ARG A 432 24.29 -2.72 -20.03
N PHE A 433 23.27 -2.10 -19.43
CA PHE A 433 23.25 -0.67 -19.11
C PHE A 433 24.47 -0.19 -18.31
N ASN A 434 25.03 -1.02 -17.43
CA ASN A 434 26.28 -0.71 -16.73
C ASN A 434 27.45 -0.40 -17.68
N GLN A 435 27.51 -0.98 -18.89
CA GLN A 435 28.53 -0.65 -19.87
C GLN A 435 28.38 0.77 -20.42
N VAL A 436 27.15 1.29 -20.47
CA VAL A 436 26.89 2.70 -20.83
C VAL A 436 27.46 3.61 -19.75
N ILE A 437 27.24 3.25 -18.48
CA ILE A 437 27.78 3.96 -17.31
C ILE A 437 29.32 3.89 -17.30
N ASP A 438 29.90 2.71 -17.48
CA ASP A 438 31.36 2.53 -17.46
C ASP A 438 32.05 3.32 -18.58
N ALA A 439 31.36 3.46 -19.72
CA ALA A 439 31.91 4.08 -20.91
C ALA A 439 31.84 5.61 -20.92
N GLY A 440 30.71 6.18 -20.48
CA GLY A 440 30.45 7.64 -20.54
C GLY A 440 30.17 8.28 -19.19
N GLY A 441 30.29 7.52 -18.10
CA GLY A 441 29.88 7.91 -16.75
C GLY A 441 28.36 7.98 -16.58
N GLN A 442 27.93 8.28 -15.36
CA GLN A 442 26.53 8.50 -15.03
C GLN A 442 25.83 9.53 -15.96
N PRO A 443 26.45 10.66 -16.35
CA PRO A 443 25.78 11.64 -17.21
C PRO A 443 25.41 11.11 -18.61
N ALA A 444 26.17 10.16 -19.16
CA ALA A 444 25.87 9.57 -20.46
C ALA A 444 24.69 8.59 -20.36
N ALA A 445 24.67 7.78 -19.30
CA ALA A 445 23.57 6.88 -19.00
C ALA A 445 22.27 7.66 -18.75
N ASP A 446 22.35 8.75 -17.99
CA ASP A 446 21.22 9.63 -17.71
C ASP A 446 20.67 10.26 -18.99
N ARG A 447 21.54 10.75 -19.87
CA ARG A 447 21.14 11.32 -21.17
C ARG A 447 20.44 10.29 -22.05
N MET A 448 20.95 9.07 -22.13
CA MET A 448 20.31 7.99 -22.90
C MET A 448 18.88 7.72 -22.39
N LEU A 449 18.69 7.68 -21.08
CA LEU A 449 17.36 7.47 -20.49
C LEU A 449 16.40 8.64 -20.81
N VAL A 450 16.89 9.88 -20.79
CA VAL A 450 16.09 11.05 -21.18
C VAL A 450 15.69 10.99 -22.66
N GLU A 451 16.64 10.73 -23.56
CA GLU A 451 16.39 10.63 -25.00
C GLU A 451 15.47 9.45 -25.36
N LEU A 452 15.56 8.35 -24.62
CA LEU A 452 14.66 7.21 -24.77
C LEU A 452 13.26 7.56 -24.26
N ALA A 453 13.15 8.20 -23.10
CA ALA A 453 11.88 8.64 -22.54
C ALA A 453 11.12 9.60 -23.46
N GLU A 454 11.82 10.53 -24.11
CA GLU A 454 11.25 11.39 -25.14
C GLU A 454 10.75 10.60 -26.35
N ALA A 455 11.52 9.62 -26.83
CA ALA A 455 11.12 8.72 -27.91
C ALA A 455 9.84 7.95 -27.58
N LEU A 456 9.79 7.38 -26.37
CA LEU A 456 8.62 6.65 -25.89
C LEU A 456 7.40 7.55 -25.90
N ARG A 457 7.50 8.77 -25.33
CA ARG A 457 6.38 9.73 -25.31
C ARG A 457 5.87 10.10 -26.70
N GLN A 458 6.74 10.22 -27.69
CA GLN A 458 6.34 10.53 -29.07
C GLN A 458 5.61 9.38 -29.76
N GLN A 459 5.82 8.13 -29.30
CA GLN A 459 5.21 6.94 -29.89
C GLN A 459 3.91 6.50 -29.20
N LEU A 460 3.64 6.95 -27.97
CA LEU A 460 2.42 6.60 -27.24
C LEU A 460 1.16 7.07 -27.99
N ALA A 461 0.19 6.17 -28.16
CA ALA A 461 -1.13 6.54 -28.64
C ALA A 461 -2.00 7.12 -27.51
N GLU A 462 -3.19 7.61 -27.87
CA GLU A 462 -4.14 8.12 -26.89
C GLU A 462 -4.58 7.00 -25.94
N GLY A 463 -4.31 7.16 -24.66
CA GLY A 463 -4.60 6.18 -23.61
C GLY A 463 -3.44 5.26 -23.21
N ASP A 464 -2.33 5.27 -23.96
CA ASP A 464 -1.11 4.54 -23.57
C ASP A 464 -0.31 5.32 -22.52
N GLN A 465 0.42 4.62 -21.67
CA GLN A 465 1.19 5.21 -20.58
C GLN A 465 2.61 4.66 -20.55
N ALA A 466 3.61 5.51 -20.27
CA ALA A 466 4.99 5.09 -20.08
C ALA A 466 5.53 5.53 -18.73
N ALA A 467 6.33 4.67 -18.11
CA ALA A 467 6.93 4.91 -16.81
C ALA A 467 8.38 4.43 -16.74
N ARG A 468 9.15 5.07 -15.88
CA ARG A 468 10.42 4.51 -15.39
C ARG A 468 10.16 3.84 -14.06
N LEU A 469 10.43 2.54 -13.99
CA LEU A 469 10.20 1.76 -12.77
C LEU A 469 11.37 1.94 -11.80
N GLU A 470 12.58 1.62 -12.26
CA GLU A 470 13.80 1.68 -11.47
C GLU A 470 15.03 1.57 -12.38
N GLY A 471 16.06 2.39 -12.15
CA GLY A 471 17.33 2.29 -12.89
C GLY A 471 17.15 2.39 -14.41
N ASP A 472 17.49 1.31 -15.10
CA ASP A 472 17.44 1.09 -16.55
C ASP A 472 16.15 0.40 -17.04
N ARG A 473 15.17 0.23 -16.16
CA ARG A 473 13.94 -0.50 -16.44
C ARG A 473 12.76 0.46 -16.62
N LEU A 474 12.13 0.34 -17.78
CA LEU A 474 10.97 1.13 -18.18
C LEU A 474 9.77 0.21 -18.39
N ALA A 475 8.57 0.78 -18.32
CA ALA A 475 7.34 0.09 -18.62
C ALA A 475 6.45 0.91 -19.54
N VAL A 476 5.73 0.23 -20.42
CA VAL A 476 4.71 0.84 -21.29
C VAL A 476 3.41 0.03 -21.14
N LEU A 477 2.32 0.71 -20.82
CA LEU A 477 0.97 0.17 -20.83
C LEU A 477 0.31 0.55 -22.15
N LEU A 478 -0.02 -0.44 -22.96
CA LEU A 478 -0.77 -0.29 -24.20
C LEU A 478 -2.23 -0.62 -23.94
N SER A 479 -3.10 0.36 -24.10
CA SER A 479 -4.53 0.24 -23.81
C SER A 479 -5.30 -0.22 -25.06
N ARG A 480 -6.25 -1.15 -24.90
CA ARG A 480 -7.17 -1.59 -25.98
C ARG A 480 -6.44 -2.08 -27.23
N ILE A 481 -5.60 -3.09 -27.06
CA ILE A 481 -4.81 -3.66 -28.15
C ILE A 481 -5.60 -4.68 -28.97
N GLU A 482 -5.21 -4.80 -30.22
CA GLU A 482 -5.51 -5.96 -31.04
C GLU A 482 -4.35 -6.96 -30.93
N LEU A 483 -4.64 -8.19 -30.50
CA LEU A 483 -3.62 -9.23 -30.27
C LEU A 483 -2.77 -9.51 -31.51
N ASP A 484 -3.34 -9.34 -32.70
CA ASP A 484 -2.65 -9.57 -33.97
C ASP A 484 -1.56 -8.52 -34.26
N GLN A 485 -1.58 -7.35 -33.62
CA GLN A 485 -0.60 -6.27 -33.82
C GLN A 485 0.41 -6.16 -32.68
N LEU A 486 0.13 -6.79 -31.53
CA LEU A 486 0.91 -6.65 -30.32
C LEU A 486 2.41 -6.86 -30.52
N HIS A 487 2.81 -7.90 -31.27
CA HIS A 487 4.22 -8.19 -31.48
C HIS A 487 4.91 -7.08 -32.31
N ALA A 488 4.24 -6.59 -33.36
CA ALA A 488 4.79 -5.51 -34.18
C ALA A 488 4.89 -4.20 -33.39
N GLN A 489 3.91 -3.92 -32.53
CA GLN A 489 3.96 -2.78 -31.61
C GLN A 489 5.13 -2.92 -30.62
N ALA A 490 5.27 -4.06 -29.95
CA ALA A 490 6.37 -4.29 -29.01
C ALA A 490 7.75 -4.16 -29.69
N GLU A 491 7.92 -4.70 -30.89
CA GLU A 491 9.15 -4.59 -31.67
C GLU A 491 9.46 -3.14 -32.08
N SER A 492 8.43 -2.32 -32.34
CA SER A 492 8.64 -0.89 -32.60
C SER A 492 9.20 -0.16 -31.36
N TYR A 493 8.76 -0.51 -30.15
CA TYR A 493 9.34 0.03 -28.91
C TYR A 493 10.77 -0.46 -28.68
N ARG A 494 11.08 -1.73 -28.99
CA ARG A 494 12.47 -2.23 -28.97
C ARG A 494 13.36 -1.46 -29.95
N ALA A 495 12.85 -1.18 -31.16
CA ALA A 495 13.59 -0.42 -32.17
C ALA A 495 13.92 1.01 -31.73
N LEU A 496 13.07 1.66 -30.91
CA LEU A 496 13.39 2.97 -30.32
C LEU A 496 14.66 2.92 -29.46
N VAL A 497 14.87 1.83 -28.72
CA VAL A 497 16.11 1.64 -27.94
C VAL A 497 17.30 1.49 -28.87
N ARG A 498 17.20 0.67 -29.93
CA ARG A 498 18.28 0.48 -30.93
C ARG A 498 18.71 1.74 -31.66
N GLN A 499 17.84 2.75 -31.75
CA GLN A 499 18.19 4.05 -32.33
C GLN A 499 19.10 4.88 -31.43
N ARG A 500 19.20 4.57 -30.13
CA ARG A 500 20.07 5.30 -29.19
C ARG A 500 21.48 4.76 -29.27
N ARG A 501 22.46 5.67 -29.33
CA ARG A 501 23.87 5.32 -29.43
C ARG A 501 24.65 5.87 -28.25
N TYR A 502 25.65 5.12 -27.80
CA TYR A 502 26.57 5.55 -26.76
C TYR A 502 28.01 5.28 -27.18
N GLN A 503 28.94 6.09 -26.64
CA GLN A 503 30.35 5.93 -26.94
C GLN A 503 30.99 5.02 -25.90
N ALA A 504 31.56 3.89 -26.33
CA ALA A 504 32.31 2.96 -25.50
C ALA A 504 33.68 2.66 -26.10
N GLY A 505 34.75 2.86 -25.32
CA GLY A 505 36.13 2.67 -25.79
C GLY A 505 36.48 3.52 -27.01
N GLY A 506 35.87 4.70 -27.16
CA GLY A 506 36.07 5.59 -28.31
C GLY A 506 35.14 5.35 -29.52
N HIS A 507 34.34 4.28 -29.53
CA HIS A 507 33.45 3.90 -30.65
C HIS A 507 31.96 4.07 -30.31
N TRP A 508 31.13 4.36 -31.31
CA TRP A 508 29.67 4.46 -31.16
C TRP A 508 28.98 3.09 -31.29
N ARG A 509 28.30 2.64 -30.24
CA ARG A 509 27.48 1.42 -30.21
C ARG A 509 26.00 1.74 -30.11
N ALA A 510 25.15 0.91 -30.69
CA ALA A 510 23.71 0.96 -30.47
C ALA A 510 23.36 0.38 -29.09
N ALA A 511 22.39 0.98 -28.39
CA ALA A 511 21.81 0.39 -27.20
C ALA A 511 20.85 -0.74 -27.60
N THR A 512 20.81 -1.81 -26.82
CA THR A 512 19.88 -2.94 -27.04
C THR A 512 18.96 -3.07 -25.85
N ALA A 513 17.80 -3.72 -26.03
CA ALA A 513 16.89 -3.98 -24.92
C ALA A 513 16.18 -5.32 -25.05
N SER A 514 16.00 -5.95 -23.90
CA SER A 514 15.18 -7.14 -23.76
C SER A 514 13.78 -6.73 -23.31
N LEU A 515 12.79 -6.98 -24.17
CA LEU A 515 11.40 -6.66 -23.92
C LEU A 515 10.64 -7.89 -23.44
N GLY A 516 9.90 -7.74 -22.34
CA GLY A 516 8.94 -8.72 -21.89
C GLY A 516 7.52 -8.18 -21.96
N VAL A 517 6.62 -8.89 -22.61
CA VAL A 517 5.23 -8.46 -22.80
C VAL A 517 4.30 -9.39 -22.03
N ALA A 518 3.46 -8.83 -21.17
CA ALA A 518 2.32 -9.53 -20.58
C ALA A 518 1.02 -9.04 -21.22
N ILE A 519 0.18 -9.99 -21.64
CA ILE A 519 -1.16 -9.68 -22.12
C ILE A 519 -2.10 -9.57 -20.92
N LEU A 520 -2.86 -8.48 -20.89
CA LEU A 520 -3.84 -8.17 -19.87
C LEU A 520 -5.23 -8.41 -20.44
N GLY A 521 -6.06 -9.16 -19.73
CA GLY A 521 -7.44 -9.44 -20.11
C GLY A 521 -8.35 -9.48 -18.89
N PRO A 522 -9.63 -9.87 -19.05
CA PRO A 522 -10.60 -9.86 -17.96
C PRO A 522 -10.25 -10.82 -16.81
N GLY A 523 -9.44 -11.84 -17.10
CA GLY A 523 -8.97 -12.82 -16.13
C GLY A 523 -7.66 -12.47 -15.43
N THR A 524 -7.04 -11.33 -15.73
CA THR A 524 -5.78 -10.93 -15.10
C THR A 524 -6.02 -10.54 -13.63
N PRO A 525 -5.41 -11.24 -12.65
CA PRO A 525 -5.86 -11.19 -11.27
C PRO A 525 -5.38 -9.96 -10.48
N SER A 526 -4.20 -9.42 -10.79
CA SER A 526 -3.65 -8.26 -10.09
C SER A 526 -2.52 -7.59 -10.85
N VAL A 527 -2.17 -6.37 -10.42
CA VAL A 527 -1.02 -5.59 -10.93
C VAL A 527 0.30 -6.35 -10.73
N GLU A 528 0.49 -6.95 -9.55
CA GLU A 528 1.69 -7.73 -9.23
C GLU A 528 1.84 -8.93 -10.16
N HIS A 529 0.73 -9.61 -10.48
CA HIS A 529 0.76 -10.72 -11.42
C HIS A 529 1.13 -10.25 -12.83
N ALA A 530 0.54 -9.15 -13.31
CA ALA A 530 0.84 -8.59 -14.63
C ALA A 530 2.33 -8.23 -14.77
N LEU A 531 2.88 -7.50 -13.78
CA LEU A 531 4.29 -7.14 -13.75
C LEU A 531 5.21 -8.36 -13.68
N GLU A 532 4.86 -9.36 -12.87
CA GLU A 532 5.64 -10.59 -12.77
C GLU A 532 5.67 -11.36 -14.10
N GLN A 533 4.53 -11.48 -14.79
CA GLN A 533 4.48 -12.13 -16.10
C GLN A 533 5.32 -11.40 -17.15
N ALA A 534 5.29 -10.06 -17.17
CA ALA A 534 6.08 -9.26 -18.09
C ALA A 534 7.58 -9.39 -17.77
N ARG A 535 7.95 -9.37 -16.49
CA ARG A 535 9.33 -9.56 -16.03
C ARG A 535 9.88 -10.95 -16.35
N LEU A 536 9.06 -12.00 -16.21
CA LEU A 536 9.44 -13.37 -16.60
C LEU A 536 9.67 -13.49 -18.11
N ALA A 537 8.84 -12.85 -18.92
CA ALA A 537 9.07 -12.77 -20.37
C ALA A 537 10.38 -12.03 -20.68
N CYS A 538 10.63 -10.87 -20.06
CA CYS A 538 11.87 -10.11 -20.27
C CYS A 538 13.11 -10.94 -19.87
N LYS A 539 13.02 -11.69 -18.76
CA LYS A 539 14.07 -12.62 -18.34
C LYS A 539 14.32 -13.71 -19.40
N THR A 540 13.26 -14.25 -20.00
CA THR A 540 13.35 -15.25 -21.08
C THR A 540 14.01 -14.66 -22.32
N ALA A 541 13.65 -13.43 -22.71
CA ALA A 541 14.32 -12.68 -23.79
C ALA A 541 15.83 -12.52 -23.51
N LYS A 542 16.21 -12.18 -22.27
CA LYS A 542 17.62 -12.09 -21.88
C LYS A 542 18.37 -13.42 -21.99
N GLN A 543 17.70 -14.53 -21.66
CA GLN A 543 18.30 -15.87 -21.73
C GLN A 543 18.44 -16.38 -23.17
N ARG A 544 17.58 -15.93 -24.08
CA ARG A 544 17.60 -16.28 -25.51
C ARG A 544 18.55 -15.45 -26.37
N GLY A 545 19.43 -14.67 -25.75
CA GLY A 545 20.43 -13.87 -26.48
C GLY A 545 20.26 -12.36 -26.38
N ARG A 546 19.30 -11.85 -25.57
CA ARG A 546 19.02 -10.40 -25.41
C ARG A 546 18.52 -9.75 -26.70
N ASP A 547 18.36 -8.42 -26.70
CA ASP A 547 17.85 -7.62 -27.81
C ASP A 547 16.62 -8.23 -28.50
N GLN A 548 15.66 -8.73 -27.73
CA GLN A 548 14.48 -9.41 -28.26
C GLN A 548 13.23 -9.22 -27.42
N THR A 549 12.09 -9.46 -28.05
CA THR A 549 10.77 -9.36 -27.43
C THR A 549 10.24 -10.75 -27.14
N GLU A 550 9.93 -11.03 -25.88
CA GLU A 550 9.19 -12.23 -25.48
C GLU A 550 7.77 -11.84 -25.08
N ILE A 551 6.77 -12.53 -25.64
CA ILE A 551 5.37 -12.35 -25.25
C ILE A 551 4.93 -13.53 -24.38
N ASN A 552 4.62 -13.23 -23.12
CA ASN A 552 4.02 -14.17 -22.21
C ASN A 552 2.49 -14.12 -22.35
N SER A 553 1.92 -15.18 -22.92
CA SER A 553 0.46 -15.35 -23.03
C SER A 553 -0.21 -15.72 -21.71
N GLY A 554 0.54 -15.89 -20.63
CA GLY A 554 0.07 -16.36 -19.33
C GLY A 554 -0.35 -17.83 -19.41
N GLN A 555 0.25 -18.70 -18.61
CA GLN A 555 -0.08 -20.14 -18.58
C GLN A 555 -1.57 -20.46 -18.29
N ARG A 556 -2.39 -19.45 -17.96
CA ARG A 556 -3.80 -19.59 -17.60
C ARG A 556 -4.80 -19.21 -18.70
N ASP A 557 -4.37 -18.65 -19.82
CA ASP A 557 -5.27 -18.18 -20.88
C ASP A 557 -5.01 -18.89 -22.22
N ALA A 558 -5.29 -20.20 -22.24
CA ALA A 558 -5.19 -21.04 -23.45
C ALA A 558 -6.02 -20.49 -24.63
N ARG A 559 -6.98 -19.61 -24.37
CA ARG A 559 -7.74 -18.90 -25.39
C ARG A 559 -6.88 -17.82 -26.07
N VAL A 560 -6.20 -16.98 -25.31
CA VAL A 560 -5.30 -15.92 -25.83
C VAL A 560 -4.17 -16.53 -26.64
N ALA A 561 -3.54 -17.59 -26.13
CA ALA A 561 -2.51 -18.32 -26.85
C ALA A 561 -3.04 -18.88 -28.20
N ARG A 562 -4.24 -19.48 -28.20
CA ARG A 562 -4.89 -19.97 -29.43
C ARG A 562 -5.28 -18.86 -30.39
N GLU A 563 -5.77 -17.71 -29.90
CA GLU A 563 -6.13 -16.55 -30.73
C GLU A 563 -4.89 -15.94 -31.40
N LEU A 564 -3.78 -15.82 -30.67
CA LEU A 564 -2.48 -15.41 -31.22
C LEU A 564 -1.96 -16.39 -32.26
N GLU A 565 -1.94 -17.69 -31.95
CA GLU A 565 -1.48 -18.74 -32.86
C GLU A 565 -2.35 -18.82 -34.12
N ALA A 566 -3.67 -18.72 -33.98
CA ALA A 566 -4.60 -18.73 -35.11
C ALA A 566 -4.40 -17.50 -36.02
N GLY A 567 -4.26 -16.31 -35.43
CA GLY A 567 -4.01 -15.08 -36.17
C GLY A 567 -2.69 -15.11 -36.95
N TRP A 568 -1.62 -15.63 -36.34
CA TRP A 568 -0.33 -15.79 -37.00
C TRP A 568 -0.33 -16.89 -38.06
N THR A 569 -1.02 -18.01 -37.80
CA THR A 569 -1.17 -19.09 -38.79
C THR A 569 -1.81 -18.56 -40.07
N GLU A 570 -2.92 -17.83 -39.94
CA GLU A 570 -3.61 -17.24 -41.09
C GLU A 570 -2.76 -16.18 -41.78
N ARG A 571 -2.09 -15.31 -41.01
CA ARG A 571 -1.22 -14.27 -41.57
C ARG A 571 -0.04 -14.83 -42.36
N ILE A 572 0.64 -15.85 -41.83
CA ILE A 572 1.80 -16.48 -42.51
C ILE A 572 1.31 -17.21 -43.76
N ARG A 573 0.19 -17.94 -43.69
CA ARG A 573 -0.42 -18.57 -44.88
C ARG A 573 -0.78 -17.55 -45.95
N ALA A 574 -1.51 -16.50 -45.58
CA ALA A 574 -1.85 -15.41 -46.47
C ALA A 574 -0.60 -14.73 -47.05
N ALA A 575 0.47 -14.61 -46.26
CA ALA A 575 1.71 -14.01 -46.75
C ALA A 575 2.44 -14.88 -47.79
N LEU A 576 2.43 -16.21 -47.58
CA LEU A 576 2.98 -17.19 -48.53
C LEU A 576 2.11 -17.32 -49.79
N GLU A 577 0.79 -17.19 -49.67
CA GLU A 577 -0.17 -17.39 -50.78
C GLU A 577 -0.42 -16.12 -51.60
N HIS A 578 -0.27 -14.93 -51.01
CA HIS A 578 -0.53 -13.64 -51.65
C HIS A 578 0.74 -12.81 -51.88
N ASP A 579 1.91 -13.45 -51.94
CA ASP A 579 3.21 -12.80 -52.19
C ASP A 579 3.49 -11.58 -51.31
N ARG A 580 3.12 -11.66 -50.02
CA ARG A 580 3.39 -10.61 -49.02
C ARG A 580 4.74 -10.80 -48.33
N LEU A 581 5.64 -11.56 -48.93
CA LEU A 581 7.01 -11.72 -48.50
C LEU A 581 7.92 -11.10 -49.56
N VAL A 582 8.95 -10.41 -49.13
CA VAL A 582 9.95 -9.81 -50.02
C VAL A 582 11.35 -10.24 -49.59
N LEU A 583 12.22 -10.41 -50.58
CA LEU A 583 13.63 -10.77 -50.38
C LEU A 583 14.49 -9.51 -50.47
N LEU A 584 15.27 -9.28 -49.43
CA LEU A 584 16.36 -8.31 -49.40
C LEU A 584 17.68 -9.07 -49.54
N ALA A 585 18.73 -8.38 -49.94
CA ALA A 585 20.09 -8.87 -49.96
C ALA A 585 21.02 -7.91 -49.21
N GLN A 586 21.97 -8.45 -48.45
CA GLN A 586 23.05 -7.71 -47.80
C GLN A 586 24.41 -8.23 -48.28
N ALA A 587 25.35 -7.34 -48.58
CA ALA A 587 26.66 -7.75 -49.06
C ALA A 587 27.54 -8.36 -47.96
N ILE A 588 28.22 -9.44 -48.34
CA ILE A 588 29.35 -10.03 -47.64
C ILE A 588 30.58 -9.85 -48.54
N VAL A 589 31.56 -9.10 -48.05
CA VAL A 589 32.69 -8.65 -48.85
C VAL A 589 33.99 -9.31 -48.40
N PRO A 590 34.89 -9.68 -49.33
CA PRO A 590 36.22 -10.13 -48.96
C PRO A 590 36.94 -9.03 -48.19
N ILE A 591 37.42 -9.32 -46.97
CA ILE A 591 38.09 -8.32 -46.13
C ILE A 591 39.32 -7.75 -46.83
N GLY A 592 40.07 -8.60 -47.54
CA GLY A 592 41.23 -8.16 -48.29
C GLY A 592 40.92 -7.35 -49.56
N ALA A 593 39.63 -7.18 -49.93
CA ALA A 593 39.20 -6.25 -50.99
C ALA A 593 38.83 -4.86 -50.45
N LEU A 594 38.68 -4.73 -49.12
CA LEU A 594 38.46 -3.43 -48.47
C LEU A 594 39.80 -2.67 -48.36
N PRO A 595 39.80 -1.33 -48.44
CA PRO A 595 41.03 -0.56 -48.27
C PRO A 595 41.59 -0.65 -46.85
N GLU A 596 42.89 -0.37 -46.71
CA GLU A 596 43.58 -0.32 -45.41
C GLU A 596 43.35 1.00 -44.66
N ASP A 597 43.06 2.08 -45.41
CA ASP A 597 42.72 3.40 -44.89
C ASP A 597 41.23 3.69 -45.12
N GLU A 598 40.56 4.25 -44.10
CA GLU A 598 39.14 4.60 -44.14
C GLU A 598 38.85 5.65 -45.23
N ARG A 599 39.83 6.51 -45.55
CA ARG A 599 39.69 7.57 -46.56
C ARG A 599 39.54 7.04 -47.99
N ASP A 600 39.98 5.81 -48.22
CA ASP A 600 39.92 5.16 -49.54
C ASP A 600 38.64 4.34 -49.73
N VAL A 601 37.73 4.35 -48.76
CA VAL A 601 36.46 3.62 -48.82
C VAL A 601 35.52 4.30 -49.82
N VAL A 602 35.13 3.57 -50.86
CA VAL A 602 34.19 4.06 -51.88
C VAL A 602 32.80 3.50 -51.61
N GLU A 603 31.81 4.39 -51.54
CA GLU A 603 30.40 4.02 -51.46
C GLU A 603 29.76 3.99 -52.85
N ARG A 604 29.11 2.87 -53.18
CA ARG A 604 28.38 2.65 -54.43
C ARG A 604 27.02 2.06 -54.14
N GLN A 605 25.99 2.73 -54.64
CA GLN A 605 24.60 2.32 -54.38
C GLN A 605 24.35 2.07 -52.88
N GLY A 606 24.86 2.94 -52.00
CA GLY A 606 24.68 2.82 -50.55
C GLY A 606 25.57 1.78 -49.85
N TRP A 607 26.42 1.06 -50.58
CA TRP A 607 27.30 0.02 -50.02
C TRP A 607 28.78 0.37 -50.23
N ARG A 608 29.60 0.09 -49.21
CA ARG A 608 31.05 0.37 -49.15
C ARG A 608 31.83 -0.80 -49.75
N ILE A 609 31.82 -0.89 -51.08
CA ILE A 609 32.44 -1.99 -51.83
C ILE A 609 33.35 -1.43 -52.91
N ASN A 610 34.62 -1.82 -52.86
CA ASN A 610 35.58 -1.52 -53.91
C ASN A 610 35.41 -2.54 -55.06
N GLY A 611 34.68 -2.18 -56.10
CA GLY A 611 34.58 -3.00 -57.33
C GLY A 611 35.89 -3.01 -58.13
N GLY A 612 36.42 -4.21 -58.42
CA GLY A 612 37.58 -4.53 -59.29
C GLY A 612 38.90 -3.78 -58.99
N SER A 613 39.96 -4.39 -58.44
CA SER A 613 40.91 -5.27 -59.16
C SER A 613 41.56 -6.29 -58.19
N HIS A 614 40.76 -6.93 -57.34
CA HIS A 614 41.24 -7.79 -56.24
C HIS A 614 41.14 -9.30 -56.57
N GLY A 615 41.65 -9.69 -57.75
CA GLY A 615 41.74 -11.10 -58.19
C GLY A 615 40.38 -11.80 -58.37
N ASP A 616 40.41 -13.13 -58.55
CA ASP A 616 39.26 -14.03 -58.73
C ASP A 616 38.35 -14.15 -57.48
N ARG A 617 38.34 -13.17 -56.57
CA ARG A 617 37.62 -13.24 -55.30
C ARG A 617 36.12 -13.05 -55.51
N GLU A 618 35.37 -13.99 -54.96
CA GLU A 618 33.92 -14.05 -55.04
C GLU A 618 33.26 -13.13 -54.01
N TYR A 619 32.12 -12.53 -54.39
CA TYR A 619 31.26 -11.75 -53.51
C TYR A 619 30.04 -12.56 -53.09
N PHE A 620 29.65 -12.45 -51.82
CA PHE A 620 28.42 -13.09 -51.33
C PHE A 620 27.35 -12.06 -50.98
N PHE A 621 26.10 -12.50 -51.06
CA PHE A 621 24.93 -11.67 -50.76
C PHE A 621 23.97 -12.50 -49.90
N GLU A 622 23.85 -12.16 -48.62
CA GLU A 622 22.89 -12.83 -47.73
C GLU A 622 21.48 -12.40 -48.05
N VAL A 623 20.62 -13.38 -48.29
CA VAL A 623 19.21 -13.18 -48.61
C VAL A 623 18.40 -13.15 -47.32
N LEU A 624 17.83 -11.99 -47.04
CA LEU A 624 17.07 -11.71 -45.84
C LEU A 624 15.59 -11.52 -46.18
N THR A 625 14.71 -12.29 -45.55
CA THR A 625 13.27 -12.18 -45.80
C THR A 625 12.64 -11.05 -44.96
N ARG A 626 11.64 -10.36 -45.52
CA ARG A 626 10.76 -9.44 -44.79
C ARG A 626 9.30 -9.74 -45.15
N MET A 627 8.40 -9.61 -44.19
CA MET A 627 6.96 -9.72 -44.41
C MET A 627 6.33 -8.33 -44.57
N VAL A 628 5.48 -8.15 -45.57
CA VAL A 628 4.78 -6.89 -45.84
C VAL A 628 3.54 -6.81 -44.95
N GLY A 629 3.58 -5.93 -43.95
CA GLY A 629 2.49 -5.66 -43.02
C GLY A 629 1.35 -4.82 -43.63
N LYS A 630 0.36 -4.45 -42.81
CA LYS A 630 -0.66 -3.48 -43.19
C LYS A 630 0.02 -2.12 -43.44
N GLY A 631 -0.39 -1.37 -44.46
CA GLY A 631 0.23 -0.07 -44.79
C GLY A 631 1.61 -0.12 -45.46
N GLY A 632 2.13 -1.32 -45.80
CA GLY A 632 3.38 -1.47 -46.56
C GLY A 632 4.67 -1.54 -45.73
N GLN A 633 4.56 -1.51 -44.40
CA GLN A 633 5.70 -1.68 -43.49
C GLN A 633 6.37 -3.06 -43.63
N LEU A 634 7.71 -3.09 -43.55
CA LEU A 634 8.48 -4.33 -43.60
C LEU A 634 8.69 -4.89 -42.20
N ILE A 635 8.10 -6.04 -41.93
CA ILE A 635 8.20 -6.80 -40.69
C ILE A 635 9.42 -7.72 -40.75
N THR A 636 10.26 -7.68 -39.72
CA THR A 636 11.50 -8.45 -39.60
C THR A 636 11.25 -9.92 -39.25
N PRO A 637 12.17 -10.84 -39.61
CA PRO A 637 12.09 -12.26 -39.24
C PRO A 637 11.93 -12.50 -37.73
N SER A 638 12.53 -11.66 -36.88
CA SER A 638 12.38 -11.74 -35.42
C SER A 638 10.91 -11.77 -34.96
N VAL A 639 10.02 -11.16 -35.73
CA VAL A 639 8.58 -11.09 -35.42
C VAL A 639 7.83 -12.37 -35.78
N PHE A 640 8.12 -12.94 -36.94
CA PHE A 640 7.26 -13.98 -37.54
C PHE A 640 7.92 -15.36 -37.61
N VAL A 641 9.25 -15.48 -37.58
CA VAL A 641 9.95 -16.78 -37.62
C VAL A 641 9.66 -17.61 -36.36
N PRO A 642 9.75 -17.08 -35.12
CA PRO A 642 9.41 -17.86 -33.93
C PRO A 642 7.96 -18.36 -33.96
N MET A 643 7.06 -17.57 -34.54
CA MET A 643 5.66 -17.97 -34.72
C MET A 643 5.52 -19.03 -35.81
N ALA A 644 6.21 -18.88 -36.94
CA ALA A 644 6.22 -19.87 -38.02
C ALA A 644 6.77 -21.22 -37.56
N GLU A 645 7.79 -21.25 -36.69
CA GLU A 645 8.29 -22.46 -36.04
C GLU A 645 7.21 -23.08 -35.16
N ARG A 646 6.61 -22.28 -34.27
CA ARG A 646 5.58 -22.74 -33.33
C ARG A 646 4.34 -23.32 -34.02
N VAL A 647 3.91 -22.73 -35.14
CA VAL A 647 2.76 -23.21 -35.91
C VAL A 647 3.12 -24.24 -36.99
N GLY A 648 4.39 -24.66 -37.05
CA GLY A 648 4.87 -25.70 -37.99
C GLY A 648 4.85 -25.28 -39.46
N LEU A 649 4.99 -23.98 -39.76
CA LEU A 649 5.00 -23.45 -41.12
C LEU A 649 6.40 -23.18 -41.68
N MET A 650 7.48 -23.38 -40.90
CA MET A 650 8.85 -23.18 -41.39
C MET A 650 9.21 -23.97 -42.66
N PRO A 651 8.87 -25.26 -42.81
CA PRO A 651 9.16 -25.97 -44.05
C PRO A 651 8.51 -25.34 -45.29
N ARG A 652 7.27 -24.86 -45.17
CA ARG A 652 6.59 -24.13 -46.26
C ARG A 652 7.26 -22.78 -46.53
N PHE A 653 7.68 -22.09 -45.48
CA PHE A 653 8.35 -20.80 -45.58
C PHE A 653 9.72 -20.92 -46.26
N ASP A 654 10.57 -21.84 -45.81
CA ASP A 654 11.89 -22.06 -46.40
C ASP A 654 11.76 -22.44 -47.88
N LEU A 655 10.86 -23.38 -48.22
CA LEU A 655 10.60 -23.74 -49.62
C LEU A 655 10.12 -22.54 -50.47
N TRP A 656 9.31 -21.64 -49.90
CA TRP A 656 8.91 -20.40 -50.56
C TRP A 656 10.13 -19.50 -50.81
N VAL A 657 11.02 -19.32 -49.81
CA VAL A 657 12.24 -18.51 -49.96
C VAL A 657 13.11 -19.06 -51.07
N PHE A 658 13.37 -20.37 -51.11
CA PHE A 658 14.17 -21.00 -52.17
C PHE A 658 13.55 -20.79 -53.56
N ARG A 659 12.23 -21.01 -53.71
CA ARG A 659 11.53 -20.80 -55.00
C ARG A 659 11.64 -19.36 -55.49
N HIS A 660 11.40 -18.39 -54.61
CA HIS A 660 11.42 -16.98 -54.96
C HIS A 660 12.84 -16.46 -55.18
N LEU A 661 13.81 -16.91 -54.38
CA LEU A 661 15.22 -16.57 -54.57
C LEU A 661 15.72 -17.06 -55.92
N LEU A 662 15.55 -18.34 -56.22
CA LEU A 662 16.00 -18.93 -57.48
C LEU A 662 15.31 -18.25 -58.69
N GLY A 663 14.01 -17.98 -58.59
CA GLY A 663 13.27 -17.24 -59.61
C GLY A 663 13.78 -15.81 -59.83
N GLN A 664 14.24 -15.12 -58.78
CA GLN A 664 14.87 -13.81 -58.88
C GLN A 664 16.29 -13.88 -59.44
N ILE A 665 17.11 -14.85 -59.03
CA ILE A 665 18.48 -15.04 -59.54
C ILE A 665 18.50 -15.23 -61.06
N VAL A 666 17.55 -16.01 -61.60
CA VAL A 666 17.43 -16.22 -63.05
C VAL A 666 17.21 -14.90 -63.82
N ARG A 667 16.59 -13.90 -63.19
CA ARG A 667 16.25 -12.61 -63.82
C ARG A 667 17.25 -11.49 -63.49
N LEU A 668 18.16 -11.71 -62.54
CA LEU A 668 19.13 -10.73 -62.11
C LEU A 668 20.28 -10.59 -63.12
N PRO A 669 20.67 -9.36 -63.51
CA PRO A 669 21.86 -9.15 -64.32
C PRO A 669 23.11 -9.41 -63.48
N LEU A 670 23.74 -10.55 -63.70
CA LEU A 670 24.91 -10.98 -62.94
C LEU A 670 26.20 -10.46 -63.58
N PRO A 671 27.14 -9.90 -62.80
CA PRO A 671 28.42 -9.43 -63.31
C PRO A 671 29.34 -10.60 -63.74
N ALA A 672 30.44 -10.25 -64.40
CA ALA A 672 31.49 -11.19 -64.76
C ALA A 672 32.24 -11.77 -63.54
N VAL A 673 32.30 -11.01 -62.43
CA VAL A 673 32.88 -11.50 -61.16
C VAL A 673 31.97 -12.57 -60.55
N PRO A 674 32.53 -13.64 -59.93
CA PRO A 674 31.72 -14.64 -59.24
C PRO A 674 30.85 -14.01 -58.14
N VAL A 675 29.58 -14.38 -58.13
CA VAL A 675 28.57 -13.92 -57.16
C VAL A 675 27.76 -15.11 -56.69
N THR A 676 27.63 -15.22 -55.37
CA THR A 676 26.84 -16.26 -54.70
C THR A 676 25.86 -15.66 -53.70
N PHE A 677 24.67 -16.22 -53.64
CA PHE A 677 23.63 -15.83 -52.70
C PHE A 677 23.60 -16.81 -51.55
N THR A 678 23.57 -16.29 -50.32
CA THR A 678 23.45 -17.10 -49.13
C THR A 678 22.01 -17.09 -48.62
N VAL A 679 21.50 -18.24 -48.17
CA VAL A 679 20.11 -18.39 -47.72
C VAL A 679 20.06 -19.24 -46.47
N ASN A 680 19.34 -18.75 -45.47
CA ASN A 680 19.11 -19.45 -44.21
C ASN A 680 18.14 -20.62 -44.39
N LEU A 681 18.44 -21.75 -43.73
CA LEU A 681 17.58 -22.93 -43.65
C LEU A 681 17.35 -23.29 -42.18
N SER A 682 16.07 -23.35 -41.77
CA SER A 682 15.74 -23.60 -40.37
C SER A 682 16.02 -25.03 -39.93
N GLY A 683 16.35 -25.21 -38.64
CA GLY A 683 16.51 -26.53 -38.02
C GLY A 683 15.26 -27.41 -38.16
N VAL A 684 14.07 -26.83 -38.06
CA VAL A 684 12.79 -27.54 -38.24
C VAL A 684 12.67 -28.14 -39.66
N THR A 685 13.12 -27.41 -40.69
CA THR A 685 13.11 -27.91 -42.06
C THR A 685 14.16 -29.00 -42.29
N LEU A 686 15.30 -28.96 -41.58
CA LEU A 686 16.32 -30.02 -41.64
C LEU A 686 15.82 -31.38 -41.14
N ASP A 687 14.76 -31.41 -40.34
CA ASP A 687 14.09 -32.63 -39.90
C ASP A 687 12.94 -33.08 -40.83
N ASP A 688 12.51 -32.26 -41.80
CA ASP A 688 11.47 -32.59 -42.77
C ASP A 688 12.03 -33.08 -44.12
N ALA A 689 12.18 -34.40 -44.23
CA ALA A 689 12.71 -35.04 -45.43
C ALA A 689 11.95 -34.71 -46.72
N ALA A 690 10.63 -34.48 -46.66
CA ALA A 690 9.83 -34.17 -47.85
C ALA A 690 10.13 -32.76 -48.38
N THR A 691 10.23 -31.78 -47.48
CA THR A 691 10.60 -30.41 -47.85
C THR A 691 12.04 -30.33 -48.34
N LEU A 692 12.99 -31.03 -47.70
CA LEU A 692 14.37 -31.08 -48.18
C LEU A 692 14.47 -31.63 -49.61
N GLN A 693 13.69 -32.66 -49.93
CA GLN A 693 13.60 -33.17 -51.30
C GLN A 693 13.01 -32.12 -52.25
N ALA A 694 11.94 -31.41 -51.85
CA ALA A 694 11.34 -30.36 -52.68
C ALA A 694 12.30 -29.17 -52.92
N ILE A 695 13.15 -28.83 -51.95
CA ILE A 695 14.21 -27.81 -52.10
C ILE A 695 15.26 -28.28 -53.12
N GLU A 696 15.72 -29.53 -53.00
CA GLU A 696 16.66 -30.14 -53.94
C GLU A 696 16.12 -30.12 -55.38
N GLU A 697 14.87 -30.55 -55.57
CA GLU A 697 14.16 -30.51 -56.85
C GLU A 697 14.02 -29.07 -57.37
N CYS A 698 13.73 -28.11 -56.49
CA CYS A 698 13.62 -26.69 -56.85
C CYS A 698 14.95 -26.11 -57.36
N VAL A 699 16.07 -26.44 -56.71
CA VAL A 699 17.40 -26.01 -57.14
C VAL A 699 17.73 -26.57 -58.51
N VAL A 700 17.51 -27.87 -58.73
CA VAL A 700 17.75 -28.52 -60.03
C VAL A 700 16.85 -27.93 -61.13
N ALA A 701 15.56 -27.75 -60.87
CA ALA A 701 14.60 -27.25 -61.85
C ALA A 701 14.81 -25.77 -62.23
N SER A 702 15.44 -24.97 -61.36
CA SER A 702 15.63 -23.54 -61.58
C SER A 702 16.63 -23.21 -62.72
N GLY A 703 17.54 -24.13 -63.03
CA GLY A 703 18.66 -23.88 -63.95
C GLY A 703 19.72 -22.91 -63.42
N VAL A 704 19.59 -22.41 -62.18
CA VAL A 704 20.62 -21.60 -61.52
C VAL A 704 21.83 -22.50 -61.25
N PRO A 705 23.06 -22.09 -61.64
CA PRO A 705 24.26 -22.86 -61.31
C PRO A 705 24.36 -23.06 -59.78
N PRO A 706 24.37 -24.31 -59.27
CA PRO A 706 24.30 -24.57 -57.82
C PRO A 706 25.40 -23.90 -57.00
N ARG A 707 26.58 -23.67 -57.59
CA ARG A 707 27.69 -22.92 -56.98
C ARG A 707 27.36 -21.48 -56.57
N ARG A 708 26.31 -20.90 -57.17
CA ARG A 708 25.80 -19.55 -56.85
C ARG A 708 24.90 -19.54 -55.61
N LEU A 709 24.72 -20.69 -54.96
CA LEU A 709 23.88 -20.85 -53.78
C LEU A 709 24.71 -21.40 -52.63
N MET A 710 24.66 -20.69 -51.51
CA MET A 710 25.21 -21.12 -50.23
C MET A 710 24.05 -21.24 -49.23
N ILE A 711 23.97 -22.36 -48.53
CA ILE A 711 22.91 -22.61 -47.56
C ILE A 711 23.51 -22.47 -46.16
N GLU A 712 22.88 -21.62 -45.34
CA GLU A 712 23.30 -21.34 -43.97
C GLU A 712 22.46 -22.15 -43.00
N ILE A 713 23.12 -22.76 -42.01
CA ILE A 713 22.49 -23.55 -40.96
C ILE A 713 23.03 -23.02 -39.62
N THR A 714 22.14 -22.69 -38.69
CA THR A 714 22.56 -22.16 -37.38
C THR A 714 23.17 -23.25 -36.48
N GLU A 715 24.23 -22.93 -35.73
CA GLU A 715 24.87 -23.84 -34.76
C GLU A 715 23.89 -24.26 -33.65
N THR A 716 23.04 -23.32 -33.21
CA THR A 716 22.12 -23.43 -32.08
C THR A 716 20.82 -24.18 -32.40
N SER A 717 20.60 -24.56 -33.67
CA SER A 717 19.50 -25.45 -34.02
C SER A 717 19.61 -26.73 -33.20
N GLU A 718 18.58 -27.07 -32.42
CA GLU A 718 18.41 -28.41 -31.86
C GLU A 718 18.27 -29.39 -33.03
N LEU A 719 19.39 -29.79 -33.63
CA LEU A 719 19.43 -30.76 -34.73
C LEU A 719 19.02 -32.11 -34.15
N VAL A 720 17.72 -32.37 -34.08
CA VAL A 720 17.17 -33.64 -33.63
C VAL A 720 17.71 -34.77 -34.51
N SER A 721 17.98 -34.49 -35.80
CA SER A 721 18.55 -35.44 -36.75
C SER A 721 19.80 -34.95 -37.49
N LEU A 722 20.96 -34.97 -36.82
CA LEU A 722 22.29 -34.77 -37.47
C LEU A 722 22.50 -35.66 -38.71
N ARG A 723 21.87 -36.86 -38.74
CA ARG A 723 21.93 -37.77 -39.89
C ARG A 723 21.22 -37.23 -41.13
N LEU A 724 20.02 -36.64 -40.97
CA LEU A 724 19.28 -36.06 -42.10
C LEU A 724 20.01 -34.84 -42.66
N ALA A 725 20.48 -33.95 -41.77
CA ALA A 725 21.27 -32.79 -42.14
C ALA A 725 22.51 -33.19 -42.96
N ARG A 726 23.33 -34.13 -42.47
CA ARG A 726 24.51 -34.64 -43.20
C ARG A 726 24.16 -35.21 -44.58
N ARG A 727 23.07 -35.99 -44.67
CA ARG A 727 22.65 -36.58 -45.95
C ARG A 727 22.19 -35.51 -46.93
N PHE A 728 21.49 -34.47 -46.45
CA PHE A 728 21.05 -33.36 -47.28
C PHE A 728 22.22 -32.51 -47.77
N ILE A 729 23.12 -32.12 -46.86
CA ILE A 729 24.35 -31.38 -47.18
C ILE A 729 25.14 -32.12 -48.26
N GLY A 730 25.38 -33.43 -48.07
CA GLY A 730 26.11 -34.23 -49.06
C GLY A 730 25.48 -34.27 -50.45
N ARG A 731 24.14 -34.34 -50.54
CA ARG A 731 23.43 -34.31 -51.84
C ARG A 731 23.51 -32.94 -52.51
N MET A 732 23.27 -31.88 -51.75
CA MET A 732 23.34 -30.51 -52.25
C MET A 732 24.75 -30.11 -52.67
N ARG A 733 25.78 -30.53 -51.93
CA ARG A 733 27.20 -30.37 -52.32
C ARG A 733 27.55 -31.13 -53.58
N ALA A 734 26.99 -32.34 -53.78
CA ALA A 734 27.18 -33.09 -55.02
C ALA A 734 26.58 -32.38 -56.25
N LEU A 735 25.55 -31.56 -56.06
CA LEU A 735 25.04 -30.65 -57.09
C LEU A 735 25.94 -29.42 -57.30
N GLY A 736 26.73 -29.04 -56.30
CA GLY A 736 27.65 -27.92 -56.31
C GLY A 736 27.25 -26.74 -55.42
N CYS A 737 26.21 -26.88 -54.58
CA CYS A 737 25.90 -25.90 -53.55
C CYS A 737 26.96 -25.87 -52.46
N ARG A 738 27.09 -24.73 -51.79
CA ARG A 738 27.97 -24.56 -50.63
C ARG A 738 27.19 -24.44 -49.33
N PHE A 739 27.87 -24.62 -48.21
CA PHE A 739 27.26 -24.52 -46.89
C PHE A 739 28.07 -23.63 -45.94
N ALA A 740 27.35 -22.89 -45.12
CA ALA A 740 27.93 -22.14 -44.00
C ALA A 740 27.28 -22.58 -42.68
N LEU A 741 28.07 -22.61 -41.62
CA LEU A 741 27.58 -22.74 -40.26
C LEU A 741 27.44 -21.33 -39.66
N ASP A 742 26.24 -20.97 -39.23
CA ASP A 742 25.88 -19.65 -38.73
C ASP A 742 25.83 -19.56 -37.19
N ASP A 743 25.90 -18.35 -36.63
CA ASP A 743 25.91 -18.07 -35.18
C ASP A 743 27.03 -18.80 -34.39
N PHE A 744 28.20 -19.01 -35.00
CA PHE A 744 29.24 -19.85 -34.40
C PHE A 744 29.87 -19.21 -33.16
N GLY A 745 29.88 -19.96 -32.04
CA GLY A 745 30.54 -19.58 -30.78
C GLY A 745 29.59 -19.25 -29.62
N ILE A 746 28.27 -19.19 -29.84
CA ILE A 746 27.27 -18.97 -28.78
C ILE A 746 26.88 -20.29 -28.08
N GLY A 747 26.93 -21.41 -28.80
CA GLY A 747 26.49 -22.72 -28.30
C GLY A 747 27.53 -23.49 -27.47
N PHE A 748 27.06 -24.33 -26.55
CA PHE A 748 27.90 -25.24 -25.75
C PHE A 748 28.38 -26.49 -26.53
N SER A 749 27.90 -26.70 -27.76
CA SER A 749 28.18 -27.86 -28.61
C SER A 749 29.41 -27.66 -29.50
N SER A 750 30.53 -27.33 -28.86
CA SER A 750 31.75 -26.87 -29.52
C SER A 750 32.45 -27.98 -30.33
N PHE A 751 32.86 -27.64 -31.56
CA PHE A 751 33.77 -28.37 -32.48
C PHE A 751 33.31 -29.70 -33.09
N SER A 752 32.57 -30.54 -32.37
CA SER A 752 32.16 -31.85 -32.89
C SER A 752 31.26 -31.74 -34.12
N HIS A 753 30.29 -30.82 -34.10
CA HIS A 753 29.40 -30.55 -35.23
C HIS A 753 30.14 -29.97 -36.44
N LEU A 754 31.13 -29.10 -36.23
CA LEU A 754 31.92 -28.51 -37.30
C LEU A 754 32.73 -29.56 -38.08
N ARG A 755 33.18 -30.62 -37.40
CA ARG A 755 33.86 -31.75 -38.05
C ARG A 755 32.88 -32.69 -38.77
N ASP A 756 31.66 -32.80 -38.26
CA ASP A 756 30.67 -33.77 -38.74
C ASP A 756 29.80 -33.23 -39.88
N LEU A 757 29.65 -31.91 -39.99
CA LEU A 757 28.96 -31.22 -41.07
C LEU A 757 30.01 -30.79 -42.11
N ASP A 758 29.90 -31.33 -43.32
CA ASP A 758 30.76 -30.98 -44.45
C ASP A 758 30.39 -29.57 -44.96
N VAL A 759 30.85 -28.52 -44.28
CA VAL A 759 30.58 -27.11 -44.61
C VAL A 759 31.79 -26.45 -45.29
N ASP A 760 31.60 -25.27 -45.87
CA ASP A 760 32.67 -24.50 -46.54
C ASP A 760 33.02 -23.23 -45.76
N PHE A 761 32.06 -22.67 -45.00
CA PHE A 761 32.21 -21.41 -44.27
C PHE A 761 31.76 -21.54 -42.81
N VAL A 762 32.33 -20.70 -41.97
CA VAL A 762 31.88 -20.42 -40.60
C VAL A 762 31.60 -18.93 -40.47
N LYS A 763 30.40 -18.57 -40.03
CA LYS A 763 30.02 -17.19 -39.71
C LYS A 763 30.17 -17.00 -38.20
N ILE A 764 31.03 -16.08 -37.81
CA ILE A 764 31.26 -15.72 -36.41
C ILE A 764 30.12 -14.83 -35.96
N ASP A 765 29.47 -15.23 -34.87
CA ASP A 765 28.37 -14.49 -34.30
C ASP A 765 28.73 -13.01 -34.04
N GLY A 766 27.77 -12.15 -34.36
CA GLY A 766 27.90 -10.69 -34.26
C GLY A 766 28.30 -10.20 -32.87
N SER A 767 27.87 -10.86 -31.79
CA SER A 767 28.16 -10.39 -30.43
C SER A 767 29.66 -10.41 -30.08
N PHE A 768 30.44 -11.32 -30.67
CA PHE A 768 31.89 -11.33 -30.55
C PHE A 768 32.53 -10.21 -31.36
N VAL A 769 32.05 -9.99 -32.59
CA VAL A 769 32.60 -8.96 -33.51
C VAL A 769 32.33 -7.55 -32.98
N GLU A 770 31.17 -7.29 -32.41
CA GLU A 770 30.84 -6.02 -31.75
C GLU A 770 31.80 -5.71 -30.59
N ALA A 771 32.17 -6.73 -29.82
CA ALA A 771 32.99 -6.60 -28.62
C ALA A 771 34.50 -6.58 -28.90
N MET A 772 34.96 -7.07 -30.06
CA MET A 772 36.37 -7.36 -30.33
C MET A 772 37.31 -6.16 -30.28
N THR A 773 36.82 -4.94 -30.52
CA THR A 773 37.63 -3.70 -30.46
C THR A 773 37.89 -3.26 -29.03
N THR A 774 37.07 -3.71 -28.07
CA THR A 774 37.15 -3.33 -26.65
C THR A 774 37.53 -4.49 -25.74
N SER A 775 37.34 -5.73 -26.19
CA SER A 775 37.51 -6.95 -25.40
C SER A 775 38.64 -7.79 -25.97
N ASP A 776 39.74 -7.88 -25.21
CA ASP A 776 40.86 -8.75 -25.54
C ASP A 776 40.48 -10.23 -25.58
N MET A 777 39.47 -10.62 -24.78
CA MET A 777 38.99 -11.99 -24.75
C MET A 777 38.24 -12.35 -26.05
N ASP A 778 37.29 -11.50 -26.46
CA ASP A 778 36.52 -11.74 -27.70
C ASP A 778 37.41 -11.66 -28.93
N ARG A 779 38.38 -10.73 -28.94
CA ARG A 779 39.40 -10.67 -30.00
C ARG A 779 40.22 -11.97 -30.08
N LYS A 780 40.69 -12.50 -28.95
CA LYS A 780 41.43 -13.78 -28.90
C LYS A 780 40.55 -14.97 -29.29
N MET A 781 39.27 -14.96 -28.95
CA MET A 781 38.29 -15.96 -29.38
C MET A 781 38.15 -15.96 -30.90
N ILE A 782 37.95 -14.80 -31.53
CA ILE A 782 37.85 -14.66 -32.98
C ILE A 782 39.13 -15.17 -33.67
N VAL A 783 40.31 -14.81 -33.16
CA VAL A 783 41.59 -15.34 -33.67
C VAL A 783 41.62 -16.87 -33.59
N SER A 784 41.20 -17.44 -32.46
CA SER A 784 41.23 -18.90 -32.24
C SER A 784 40.23 -19.62 -33.14
N ILE A 785 39.02 -19.08 -33.29
CA ILE A 785 37.98 -19.60 -34.20
C ILE A 785 38.51 -19.55 -35.63
N SER A 786 39.13 -18.44 -36.04
CA SER A 786 39.64 -18.26 -37.39
C SER A 786 40.75 -19.26 -37.72
N GLN A 787 41.73 -19.40 -36.82
CA GLN A 787 42.82 -20.38 -36.96
C GLN A 787 42.31 -21.82 -37.04
N LEU A 788 41.31 -22.17 -36.22
CA LEU A 788 40.72 -23.49 -36.25
C LEU A 788 39.97 -23.74 -37.55
N ALA A 789 39.09 -22.82 -37.98
CA ALA A 789 38.35 -22.94 -39.23
C ALA A 789 39.31 -23.14 -40.41
N HIS A 790 40.37 -22.34 -40.48
CA HIS A 790 41.42 -22.47 -41.50
C HIS A 790 42.15 -23.82 -41.44
N SER A 791 42.42 -24.35 -40.24
CA SER A 791 43.03 -25.68 -40.09
C SER A 791 42.16 -26.83 -40.63
N LEU A 792 40.85 -26.61 -40.71
CA LEU A 792 39.87 -27.53 -41.31
C LEU A 792 39.61 -27.22 -42.79
N GLY A 793 40.27 -26.21 -43.37
CA GLY A 793 40.07 -25.78 -44.75
C GLY A 793 38.82 -24.94 -44.98
N LEU A 794 38.19 -24.43 -43.92
CA LEU A 794 37.00 -23.59 -43.98
C LEU A 794 37.39 -22.11 -44.08
N GLN A 795 36.53 -21.29 -44.69
CA GLN A 795 36.67 -19.83 -44.69
C GLN A 795 35.79 -19.18 -43.63
N VAL A 796 36.13 -17.97 -43.21
CA VAL A 796 35.51 -17.32 -42.05
C VAL A 796 34.87 -15.98 -42.42
N ILE A 797 33.64 -15.79 -41.98
CA ILE A 797 32.86 -14.57 -42.18
C ILE A 797 32.65 -13.92 -40.81
N GLY A 798 33.01 -12.64 -40.67
CA GLY A 798 32.72 -11.83 -39.48
C GLY A 798 31.45 -10.99 -39.68
N GLU A 799 30.46 -11.19 -38.82
CA GLU A 799 29.16 -10.52 -38.91
C GLU A 799 29.08 -9.23 -38.08
N HIS A 800 27.97 -8.49 -38.23
CA HIS A 800 27.65 -7.30 -37.43
C HIS A 800 28.75 -6.23 -37.39
N VAL A 801 29.47 -6.06 -38.52
CA VAL A 801 30.46 -5.00 -38.65
C VAL A 801 29.78 -3.63 -38.71
N GLU A 802 29.93 -2.86 -37.63
CA GLU A 802 29.38 -1.50 -37.51
C GLU A 802 30.43 -0.37 -37.66
N SER A 803 31.72 -0.70 -37.72
CA SER A 803 32.79 0.31 -37.82
C SER A 803 33.99 -0.14 -38.66
N PHE A 804 34.75 0.83 -39.16
CA PHE A 804 36.02 0.56 -39.83
C PHE A 804 37.06 -0.07 -38.88
N GLY A 805 37.03 0.30 -37.60
CA GLY A 805 37.87 -0.35 -36.58
C GLY A 805 37.61 -1.85 -36.46
N SER A 806 36.35 -2.27 -36.56
CA SER A 806 35.98 -3.70 -36.59
C SER A 806 36.56 -4.40 -37.82
N ILE A 807 36.54 -3.77 -39.00
CA ILE A 807 37.18 -4.31 -40.22
C ILE A 807 38.69 -4.53 -40.00
N GLN A 808 39.40 -3.55 -39.44
CA GLN A 808 40.82 -3.68 -39.18
C GLN A 808 41.13 -4.79 -38.17
N ALA A 809 40.30 -4.89 -37.12
CA ALA A 809 40.45 -5.93 -36.10
C ALA A 809 40.16 -7.33 -36.67
N LEU A 810 39.12 -7.49 -37.49
CA LEU A 810 38.81 -8.74 -38.20
C LEU A 810 39.93 -9.14 -39.17
N ARG A 811 40.49 -8.18 -39.92
CA ARG A 811 41.65 -8.40 -40.80
C ARG A 811 42.85 -8.91 -40.02
N ALA A 812 43.17 -8.26 -38.89
CA ALA A 812 44.28 -8.68 -38.04
C ALA A 812 44.03 -10.06 -37.39
N ALA A 813 42.77 -10.42 -37.16
CA ALA A 813 42.39 -11.72 -36.63
C ALA A 813 42.41 -12.86 -37.68
N GLY A 814 42.63 -12.53 -38.96
CA GLY A 814 42.67 -13.49 -40.05
C GLY A 814 41.31 -13.86 -40.62
N VAL A 815 40.26 -13.08 -40.38
CA VAL A 815 38.94 -13.33 -40.97
C VAL A 815 38.96 -13.04 -42.47
N ASP A 816 38.29 -13.88 -43.28
CA ASP A 816 38.34 -13.81 -44.74
C ASP A 816 37.33 -12.80 -45.33
N TYR A 817 36.13 -12.75 -44.74
CA TYR A 817 35.00 -11.96 -45.21
C TYR A 817 34.34 -11.19 -44.08
N ALA A 818 33.69 -10.06 -44.42
CA ALA A 818 32.98 -9.22 -43.47
C ALA A 818 31.56 -8.93 -43.95
N GLN A 819 30.64 -8.79 -43.00
CA GLN A 819 29.25 -8.41 -43.21
C GLN A 819 28.77 -7.46 -42.09
N GLY A 820 27.99 -6.43 -42.44
CA GLY A 820 27.36 -5.55 -41.44
C GLY A 820 26.92 -4.21 -42.01
N HIS A 821 26.26 -3.38 -41.18
CA HIS A 821 25.73 -2.07 -41.59
C HIS A 821 26.81 -1.09 -42.03
N TRP A 822 28.06 -1.24 -41.54
CA TRP A 822 29.17 -0.45 -42.04
C TRP A 822 29.47 -0.76 -43.51
N ILE A 823 29.31 -2.00 -43.95
CA ILE A 823 29.42 -2.35 -45.38
C ILE A 823 28.18 -1.86 -46.12
N GLY A 824 26.99 -2.11 -45.57
CA GLY A 824 25.75 -1.61 -46.15
C GLY A 824 24.51 -2.25 -45.55
N GLU A 825 23.43 -1.48 -45.55
CA GLU A 825 22.10 -1.94 -45.14
C GLU A 825 21.51 -2.95 -46.14
N PRO A 826 20.69 -3.92 -45.69
CA PRO A 826 19.96 -4.80 -46.60
C PRO A 826 19.07 -4.04 -47.59
N ARG A 827 19.08 -4.46 -48.87
CA ARG A 827 18.34 -3.81 -49.96
C ARG A 827 17.46 -4.80 -50.70
N LEU A 828 16.32 -4.34 -51.24
CA LEU A 828 15.41 -5.19 -52.02
C LEU A 828 16.14 -5.87 -53.18
N LEU A 829 16.17 -7.20 -53.18
CA LEU A 829 16.95 -8.01 -54.13
C LEU A 829 16.61 -7.70 -55.58
N HIS A 830 15.31 -7.60 -55.89
CA HIS A 830 14.82 -7.28 -57.24
C HIS A 830 15.15 -5.85 -57.72
N LYS A 831 15.64 -4.95 -56.85
CA LYS A 831 16.05 -3.59 -57.21
C LYS A 831 17.56 -3.43 -57.33
N LEU A 832 18.33 -4.49 -57.09
CA LEU A 832 19.79 -4.44 -57.16
C LEU A 832 20.29 -4.57 -58.60
N ASP A 833 21.23 -3.69 -58.96
CA ASP A 833 22.05 -3.84 -60.15
C ASP A 833 23.47 -4.25 -59.72
N LEU A 834 23.68 -5.56 -59.63
CA LEU A 834 24.96 -6.14 -59.22
C LEU A 834 26.07 -5.87 -60.23
N THR A 835 25.72 -5.62 -61.50
CA THR A 835 26.70 -5.29 -62.54
C THR A 835 27.27 -3.91 -62.34
N ALA A 836 26.41 -2.92 -62.07
CA ALA A 836 26.84 -1.57 -61.73
C ALA A 836 27.57 -1.51 -60.38
N LEU A 837 27.09 -2.25 -59.37
CA LEU A 837 27.68 -2.30 -58.04
C LEU A 837 29.13 -2.82 -58.08
N LEU A 838 29.37 -3.94 -58.79
CA LEU A 838 30.65 -4.64 -58.83
C LEU A 838 31.52 -4.30 -60.05
N ALA A 839 31.15 -3.27 -60.82
CA ALA A 839 31.95 -2.81 -61.97
C ALA A 839 33.38 -2.40 -61.54
N PRO A 840 34.44 -2.71 -62.32
CA PRO A 840 35.78 -2.22 -62.05
C PRO A 840 35.80 -0.68 -62.05
N GLY A 841 36.36 -0.05 -61.01
CA GLY A 841 36.36 1.40 -60.92
C GLY A 841 37.22 2.09 -61.97
N GLN A 842 36.60 2.89 -62.86
CA GLN A 842 37.21 4.17 -63.25
C GLN A 842 37.07 5.11 -62.05
N ARG A 843 38.17 5.76 -61.62
CA ARG A 843 38.11 6.84 -60.64
C ARG A 843 37.12 7.90 -61.14
N PRO A 844 36.13 8.35 -60.35
CA PRO A 844 35.46 9.59 -60.67
C PRO A 844 36.54 10.69 -60.66
N ALA A 845 36.68 11.39 -61.77
CA ALA A 845 37.53 12.57 -61.84
C ALA A 845 37.02 13.57 -60.79
N LEU A 846 37.93 14.02 -59.92
CA LEU A 846 37.70 15.16 -59.04
C LEU A 846 37.41 16.40 -59.91
N GLU A 847 36.14 16.73 -60.12
CA GLU A 847 35.72 18.08 -60.48
C GLU A 847 34.67 18.58 -59.48
N ALA A 848 35.21 19.39 -58.56
CA ALA A 848 34.66 20.54 -57.87
C ALA A 848 33.13 20.68 -57.68
N ALA A 849 32.78 20.79 -56.40
CA ALA A 849 31.60 21.43 -55.83
C ALA A 849 31.12 22.69 -56.59
N ALA A 850 29.81 22.75 -56.88
CA ALA A 850 28.93 23.89 -56.63
C ALA A 850 27.53 23.65 -57.26
N ALA A 851 26.53 23.42 -56.42
CA ALA A 851 25.17 23.97 -56.56
C ALA A 851 24.28 23.40 -55.44
N VAL A 852 24.20 24.19 -54.36
CA VAL A 852 23.11 24.21 -53.39
C VAL A 852 21.90 24.88 -54.05
N ASP A 853 20.70 24.57 -53.55
CA ASP A 853 19.37 25.10 -53.89
C ASP A 853 18.72 24.57 -55.18
N ASP A 854 17.71 23.70 -55.04
CA ASP A 854 16.31 24.12 -55.08
C ASP A 854 15.36 22.91 -54.85
N VAL A 855 14.11 23.22 -54.49
CA VAL A 855 12.92 22.37 -54.35
C VAL A 855 12.46 22.13 -52.91
N GLN A 856 12.02 23.24 -52.30
CA GLN A 856 10.65 23.26 -51.77
C GLN A 856 9.67 23.37 -52.95
N ARG A 857 8.88 22.33 -53.21
CA ARG A 857 7.48 22.39 -53.64
C ARG A 857 6.82 21.02 -53.61
#